data_AF-A0A954CIM8-F1
#
_entry.id   AF-A0A954CIM8-F1
#
_cell.length_a   1.000
_cell.length_b   1.000
_cell.length_c   1.000
_cell.angle_alpha   90.00
_cell.angle_beta   90.00
_cell.angle_gamma   90.00
#
_symmetry.space_group_name_H-M   'P 1'
#
loop_
_entity.id
_entity.type
_entity.pdbx_description
1 polymer ?
#
loop_
_entity_poly.entity_id
_entity_poly.type
_entity_poly.pdbx_seq_one_letter_code
_entity_poly.pdbx_strand_id
1 'polypeptide(L)'
;MSKKKKKKTQASKQSSAKQSNRQSTDPTTTKAAQPAFEKSPPVSKAPKTERQSAALPSPRWLLWVFAGAIVVSACVAYWPGLGNGFTNWDDNWLITGNRFIRDLSWQNIQTMFNPMAPREELGNEYLPLRDLSYAINYAFDGLNPRAYHATNLLLHVFNSLLVMLFAARLTGRRWIGGIAGLLFAVHPVHVEAVSWLSSRKDLLSTFFMLLSANFYMSARRSRSGLASSESFVQKVRESTRLSWFLAVLFFVFALLSKMTAVVLPALLLLVELFRGHALHALPRAKRALAQAPFWGVALLFTLLASKIGSGLMREPYGENKFQSLLTAASAITRDFQVMLIGYPLHAGVDMPVQTGFTLPVVIGLLTVVLLLAVAGIAWRESREGWDSRSKLALGACGFSAMWFLVSLSPVSNVFVQIGTVFAERYLYIPSIGLCIAAGALFVLGVERARKRAALRSLAAPVASAIAIGVLALATWGTMQGARAWYGSVSLWKNTLAHDPGNHIAHFNLGREYEEQALTEVDDEHRIALLKEAYGEYQAALDNPARTYRYDPARLYAAMALNQVHRENPEKALELLDEAAQHIDQPWRDERARNDVEALIANPRGLALSALGRHEEAVAAFEETLAKSDRYAGAHINLANQFT
;
A
#
# COMPACT_ATOMS: atom_id res chain seq x y z
N MET A 1 5.14 49.81 83.52
CA MET A 1 4.15 49.85 82.43
C MET A 1 4.33 48.56 81.61
N SER A 2 3.46 47.57 81.76
CA SER A 2 2.14 47.41 81.10
C SER A 2 2.30 46.72 79.73
N LYS A 3 1.64 45.61 79.38
CA LYS A 3 0.59 44.77 79.99
C LYS A 3 0.52 43.50 79.08
N LYS A 4 0.49 42.28 79.64
CA LYS A 4 -0.72 41.44 79.89
C LYS A 4 -1.37 40.93 78.59
N LYS A 5 -1.87 39.68 78.44
CA LYS A 5 -2.26 38.60 79.37
C LYS A 5 -2.77 37.41 78.52
N LYS A 6 -2.43 36.14 78.86
CA LYS A 6 -3.29 35.08 79.49
C LYS A 6 -4.28 34.39 78.53
N LYS A 7 -4.67 33.10 78.68
CA LYS A 7 -4.55 32.05 79.73
C LYS A 7 -5.03 30.72 79.09
N LYS A 8 -4.38 29.56 79.35
CA LYS A 8 -4.73 28.45 80.31
C LYS A 8 -5.99 27.63 79.95
N THR A 9 -6.12 26.31 80.19
CA THR A 9 -5.72 25.45 81.36
C THR A 9 -5.95 23.96 80.93
N GLN A 10 -5.14 22.92 81.22
CA GLN A 10 -4.91 22.14 82.49
C GLN A 10 -6.23 21.70 83.18
N ALA A 11 -6.41 20.54 83.85
CA ALA A 11 -5.63 19.34 84.18
C ALA A 11 -6.52 18.32 84.96
N SER A 12 -6.09 17.05 85.03
CA SER A 12 -6.08 16.11 86.20
C SER A 12 -7.32 15.85 87.09
N LYS A 13 -7.59 14.57 87.43
CA LYS A 13 -7.31 13.95 88.76
C LYS A 13 -7.99 12.58 89.01
N GLN A 14 -7.22 11.68 89.64
CA GLN A 14 -7.53 10.76 90.78
C GLN A 14 -8.61 9.66 90.60
N SER A 15 -8.26 8.36 90.74
CA SER A 15 -7.88 7.58 91.94
C SER A 15 -9.08 7.03 92.72
N SER A 16 -8.98 5.72 93.02
CA SER A 16 -9.42 5.00 94.23
C SER A 16 -10.45 3.88 94.06
N ALA A 17 -10.00 2.74 94.56
CA ALA A 17 -10.64 1.46 94.83
C ALA A 17 -12.05 1.52 95.47
N LYS A 18 -12.81 0.44 95.25
CA LYS A 18 -13.43 -0.34 96.34
C LYS A 18 -13.97 -1.69 95.86
N GLN A 19 -13.46 -2.75 96.48
CA GLN A 19 -14.13 -4.05 96.63
C GLN A 19 -15.46 -3.88 97.38
N SER A 20 -16.48 -4.67 97.06
CA SER A 20 -16.93 -5.81 97.89
C SER A 20 -18.28 -6.37 97.43
N ASN A 21 -18.31 -7.71 97.29
CA ASN A 21 -19.38 -8.66 97.63
C ASN A 21 -20.86 -8.23 97.61
N ARG A 22 -21.67 -9.06 96.93
CA ARG A 22 -22.76 -9.82 97.60
C ARG A 22 -23.20 -11.04 96.77
N GLN A 23 -23.27 -12.17 97.46
CA GLN A 23 -23.83 -13.46 97.04
C GLN A 23 -25.35 -13.52 97.26
N SER A 24 -26.03 -14.37 96.49
CA SER A 24 -27.21 -15.19 96.88
C SER A 24 -27.44 -16.23 95.75
N THR A 25 -27.22 -17.55 95.88
CA THR A 25 -28.06 -18.61 96.51
C THR A 25 -29.53 -18.52 96.08
N ASP A 26 -30.24 -19.50 95.51
CA ASP A 26 -30.06 -20.96 95.36
C ASP A 26 -31.13 -21.51 94.33
N PRO A 27 -31.55 -22.80 94.25
CA PRO A 27 -31.42 -23.63 93.03
C PRO A 27 -32.75 -24.28 92.53
N THR A 28 -32.61 -25.34 91.70
CA THR A 28 -33.54 -26.46 91.41
C THR A 28 -34.47 -26.45 90.18
N THR A 29 -34.04 -27.25 89.18
CA THR A 29 -34.74 -28.31 88.42
C THR A 29 -36.15 -28.10 87.85
N THR A 30 -36.27 -28.17 86.52
CA THR A 30 -37.39 -28.89 85.88
C THR A 30 -37.05 -29.40 84.46
N LYS A 31 -37.19 -30.73 84.33
CA LYS A 31 -37.56 -31.58 83.19
C LYS A 31 -37.40 -31.07 81.74
N ALA A 32 -36.68 -31.91 80.99
CA ALA A 32 -36.78 -32.23 79.57
C ALA A 32 -37.95 -31.64 78.77
N ALA A 33 -37.60 -30.84 77.77
CA ALA A 33 -38.37 -30.63 76.55
C ALA A 33 -37.37 -30.57 75.37
N GLN A 34 -37.65 -31.34 74.33
CA GLN A 34 -36.90 -31.38 73.07
C GLN A 34 -36.81 -29.97 72.45
N PRO A 35 -35.65 -29.51 71.95
CA PRO A 35 -35.60 -28.30 71.15
C PRO A 35 -35.91 -28.60 69.69
N ALA A 36 -36.79 -27.74 69.16
CA ALA A 36 -37.20 -27.64 67.79
C ALA A 36 -36.04 -27.41 66.82
N PHE A 37 -36.26 -27.82 65.58
CA PHE A 37 -35.46 -27.51 64.39
C PHE A 37 -35.02 -26.03 64.37
N GLU A 38 -33.73 -25.79 64.61
CA GLU A 38 -33.07 -24.52 64.33
C GLU A 38 -32.87 -24.41 62.82
N LYS A 39 -33.53 -23.43 62.21
CA LYS A 39 -33.32 -23.04 60.81
C LYS A 39 -31.89 -22.53 60.64
N SER A 40 -31.11 -23.22 59.81
CA SER A 40 -29.81 -22.74 59.33
C SER A 40 -29.95 -21.32 58.74
N PRO A 41 -28.98 -20.41 59.00
CA PRO A 41 -29.00 -19.08 58.41
C PRO A 41 -28.89 -19.17 56.88
N PRO A 42 -29.45 -18.20 56.13
CA PRO A 42 -29.41 -18.24 54.67
C PRO A 42 -27.95 -18.15 54.22
N VAL A 43 -27.49 -19.22 53.55
CA VAL A 43 -26.24 -19.24 52.80
C VAL A 43 -26.26 -18.03 51.88
N SER A 44 -25.40 -17.05 52.16
CA SER A 44 -25.19 -15.92 51.27
C SER A 44 -24.77 -16.49 49.92
N LYS A 45 -25.60 -16.28 48.90
CA LYS A 45 -25.23 -16.60 47.52
C LYS A 45 -24.05 -15.69 47.19
N ALA A 46 -22.84 -16.24 47.33
CA ALA A 46 -21.64 -15.64 46.77
C ALA A 46 -21.98 -15.23 45.32
N PRO A 47 -21.66 -13.99 44.91
CA PRO A 47 -21.91 -13.57 43.55
C PRO A 47 -21.22 -14.59 42.65
N LYS A 48 -21.98 -15.22 41.75
CA LYS A 48 -21.45 -16.01 40.66
C LYS A 48 -20.53 -15.09 39.89
N THR A 49 -19.25 -15.11 40.24
CA THR A 49 -18.19 -14.67 39.37
C THR A 49 -18.32 -15.59 38.16
N GLU A 50 -18.96 -15.08 37.11
CA GLU A 50 -18.74 -15.60 35.77
C GLU A 50 -17.23 -15.66 35.63
N ARG A 51 -16.68 -16.87 35.77
CA ARG A 51 -15.31 -17.16 35.33
C ARG A 51 -15.32 -16.79 33.87
N GLN A 52 -14.84 -15.58 33.57
CA GLN A 52 -14.48 -15.17 32.24
C GLN A 52 -13.60 -16.28 31.69
N SER A 53 -14.15 -17.11 30.81
CA SER A 53 -13.36 -18.09 30.09
C SER A 53 -12.43 -17.27 29.19
N ALA A 54 -11.27 -16.90 29.71
CA ALA A 54 -10.17 -16.38 28.92
C ALA A 54 -9.88 -17.46 27.88
N ALA A 55 -10.43 -17.29 26.67
CA ALA A 55 -10.31 -18.26 25.61
C ALA A 55 -8.82 -18.57 25.42
N LEU A 56 -8.44 -19.82 25.69
CA LEU A 56 -7.06 -20.29 25.64
C LEU A 56 -6.40 -19.79 24.36
N PRO A 57 -5.16 -19.26 24.42
CA PRO A 57 -4.45 -18.84 23.23
C PRO A 57 -4.36 -20.02 22.26
N SER A 58 -4.98 -19.87 21.09
CA SER A 58 -4.99 -20.85 19.99
C SER A 58 -3.59 -21.45 19.79
N PRO A 59 -3.39 -22.76 19.54
CA PRO A 59 -2.08 -23.41 19.51
C PRO A 59 -1.01 -22.74 18.62
N ARG A 60 0.28 -22.95 18.93
CA ARG A 60 1.39 -22.35 18.15
C ARG A 60 1.51 -22.93 16.74
N TRP A 61 1.19 -24.22 16.57
CA TRP A 61 1.25 -24.91 15.28
C TRP A 61 0.31 -24.30 14.22
N LEU A 62 -0.77 -23.65 14.63
CA LEU A 62 -1.69 -22.96 13.71
C LEU A 62 -0.98 -21.89 12.87
N LEU A 63 0.04 -21.21 13.41
CA LEU A 63 0.80 -20.21 12.64
C LEU A 63 1.54 -20.86 11.48
N TRP A 64 2.07 -22.06 11.67
CA TRP A 64 2.78 -22.80 10.62
C TRP A 64 1.83 -23.33 9.56
N VAL A 65 0.63 -23.78 9.95
CA VAL A 65 -0.41 -24.19 9.00
C VAL A 65 -0.88 -23.02 8.15
N PHE A 66 -1.17 -21.87 8.76
CA PHE A 66 -1.52 -20.67 8.00
C PHE A 66 -0.36 -20.18 7.14
N ALA A 67 0.88 -20.23 7.63
CA ALA A 67 2.05 -19.86 6.84
C ALA A 67 2.18 -20.75 5.59
N GLY A 68 2.08 -22.08 5.74
CA GLY A 68 2.10 -23.01 4.63
C GLY A 68 0.96 -22.78 3.64
N ALA A 69 -0.26 -22.55 4.15
CA ALA A 69 -1.42 -22.25 3.32
C ALA A 69 -1.24 -20.94 2.53
N ILE A 70 -0.70 -19.88 3.15
CA ILE A 70 -0.39 -18.59 2.50
C ILE A 70 0.62 -18.78 1.36
N VAL A 71 1.70 -19.51 1.61
CA VAL A 71 2.74 -19.77 0.59
C VAL A 71 2.11 -20.50 -0.60
N VAL A 72 1.40 -21.60 -0.35
CA VAL A 72 0.77 -22.40 -1.40
C VAL A 72 -0.28 -21.57 -2.16
N SER A 73 -1.16 -20.86 -1.47
CA SER A 73 -2.24 -20.10 -2.11
C SER A 73 -1.71 -18.95 -2.97
N ALA A 74 -0.69 -18.21 -2.49
CA ALA A 74 -0.05 -17.17 -3.27
C ALA A 74 0.63 -17.74 -4.52
N CYS A 75 1.39 -18.84 -4.38
CA CYS A 75 2.05 -19.48 -5.51
C CYS A 75 1.04 -19.98 -6.55
N VAL A 76 -0.09 -20.56 -6.13
CA VAL A 76 -1.15 -20.98 -7.04
C VAL A 76 -1.81 -19.78 -7.74
N ALA A 77 -2.16 -18.74 -6.99
CA ALA A 77 -2.84 -17.55 -7.51
C ALA A 77 -2.00 -16.80 -8.56
N TYR A 78 -0.70 -16.71 -8.36
CA TYR A 78 0.23 -15.97 -9.23
C TYR A 78 1.04 -16.87 -10.17
N TRP A 79 0.80 -18.19 -10.18
CA TRP A 79 1.49 -19.12 -11.08
C TRP A 79 1.49 -18.67 -12.55
N PRO A 80 0.37 -18.18 -13.14
CA PRO A 80 0.37 -17.70 -14.51
C PRO A 80 1.36 -16.55 -14.75
N GLY A 81 1.55 -15.68 -13.75
CA GLY A 81 2.41 -14.52 -13.84
C GLY A 81 3.91 -14.85 -13.98
N LEU A 82 4.33 -16.07 -13.61
CA LEU A 82 5.72 -16.51 -13.83
C LEU A 82 6.04 -16.72 -15.33
N GLY A 83 5.02 -16.84 -16.18
CA GLY A 83 5.17 -16.96 -17.63
C GLY A 83 5.13 -15.62 -18.37
N ASN A 84 4.91 -14.50 -17.66
CA ASN A 84 4.78 -13.18 -18.27
C ASN A 84 6.13 -12.60 -18.72
N GLY A 85 6.08 -11.72 -19.71
CA GLY A 85 7.21 -10.91 -20.19
C GLY A 85 7.28 -9.52 -19.55
N PHE A 86 8.29 -8.75 -19.94
CA PHE A 86 8.34 -7.32 -19.63
C PHE A 86 7.23 -6.57 -20.36
N THR A 87 6.75 -5.47 -19.77
CA THR A 87 5.76 -4.60 -20.43
C THR A 87 6.34 -3.22 -20.73
N ASN A 88 5.84 -2.59 -21.79
CA ASN A 88 6.26 -1.25 -22.21
C ASN A 88 5.69 -0.12 -21.34
N TRP A 89 5.10 -0.44 -20.19
CA TRP A 89 4.57 0.57 -19.27
C TRP A 89 5.69 1.33 -18.57
N ASP A 90 6.50 0.62 -17.76
CA ASP A 90 7.71 1.18 -17.15
C ASP A 90 8.91 0.21 -17.15
N ASP A 91 8.75 -1.04 -17.58
CA ASP A 91 9.85 -2.00 -17.47
C ASP A 91 10.95 -1.73 -18.50
N ASN A 92 10.59 -1.16 -19.64
CA ASN A 92 11.49 -0.81 -20.74
C ASN A 92 12.61 0.15 -20.32
N TRP A 93 12.30 1.19 -19.56
CA TRP A 93 13.27 2.19 -19.09
C TRP A 93 13.79 1.94 -17.67
N LEU A 94 13.03 1.28 -16.78
CA LEU A 94 13.50 0.96 -15.42
C LEU A 94 14.37 -0.29 -15.35
N ILE A 95 14.18 -1.24 -16.27
CA ILE A 95 14.81 -2.56 -16.24
C ILE A 95 15.57 -2.85 -17.53
N THR A 96 14.93 -2.90 -18.70
CA THR A 96 15.59 -3.37 -19.93
C THR A 96 16.50 -2.33 -20.60
N GLY A 97 16.28 -1.04 -20.32
CA GLY A 97 17.11 0.08 -20.78
C GLY A 97 18.01 0.68 -19.70
N ASN A 98 17.87 0.28 -18.44
CA ASN A 98 18.61 0.88 -17.34
C ASN A 98 20.06 0.35 -17.27
N ARG A 99 21.04 1.21 -17.57
CA ARG A 99 22.47 0.82 -17.54
C ARG A 99 23.02 0.61 -16.13
N PHE A 100 22.48 1.30 -15.12
CA PHE A 100 23.01 1.25 -13.76
C PHE A 100 22.75 -0.08 -13.07
N ILE A 101 21.78 -0.87 -13.55
CA ILE A 101 21.48 -2.19 -12.97
C ILE A 101 22.28 -3.33 -13.61
N ARG A 102 23.13 -3.04 -14.61
CA ARG A 102 23.85 -4.06 -15.38
C ARG A 102 24.99 -4.72 -14.63
N ASP A 103 25.48 -4.08 -13.57
CA ASP A 103 26.52 -4.64 -12.71
C ASP A 103 26.43 -4.05 -11.30
N LEU A 104 26.98 -4.79 -10.33
CA LEU A 104 27.05 -4.40 -8.92
C LEU A 104 28.37 -3.67 -8.58
N SER A 105 28.95 -2.91 -9.51
CA SER A 105 30.12 -2.08 -9.22
C SER A 105 29.80 -1.06 -8.14
N TRP A 106 30.85 -0.69 -7.37
CA TRP A 106 30.74 0.34 -6.35
C TRP A 106 30.26 1.68 -6.93
N GLN A 107 30.67 2.01 -8.16
CA GLN A 107 30.26 3.22 -8.87
C GLN A 107 28.75 3.25 -9.15
N ASN A 108 28.18 2.15 -9.64
CA ASN A 108 26.73 2.07 -9.89
C ASN A 108 25.96 2.17 -8.58
N ILE A 109 26.41 1.47 -7.53
CA ILE A 109 25.78 1.54 -6.20
C ILE A 109 25.85 2.97 -5.64
N GLN A 110 26.98 3.65 -5.75
CA GLN A 110 27.10 5.06 -5.34
C GLN A 110 26.14 5.96 -6.12
N THR A 111 25.99 5.74 -7.43
CA THR A 111 25.05 6.49 -8.27
C THR A 111 23.60 6.28 -7.85
N MET A 112 23.18 5.04 -7.59
CA MET A 112 21.84 4.73 -7.10
C MET A 112 21.53 5.47 -5.79
N PHE A 113 22.47 5.46 -4.84
CA PHE A 113 22.31 6.05 -3.50
C PHE A 113 22.69 7.54 -3.40
N ASN A 114 23.17 8.16 -4.48
CA ASN A 114 23.46 9.60 -4.49
C ASN A 114 22.20 10.35 -4.93
N PRO A 115 21.43 11.02 -4.05
CA PRO A 115 20.18 11.69 -4.40
C PRO A 115 20.30 12.73 -5.52
N MET A 116 21.49 13.28 -5.75
CA MET A 116 21.78 14.29 -6.77
C MET A 116 22.23 13.69 -8.11
N ALA A 117 22.30 12.37 -8.25
CA ALA A 117 22.60 11.71 -9.53
C ALA A 117 21.51 11.99 -10.59
N PRO A 118 21.84 11.91 -11.90
CA PRO A 118 20.87 12.04 -12.99
C PRO A 118 19.70 11.09 -12.80
N ARG A 119 18.51 11.64 -12.56
CA ARG A 119 17.33 10.86 -12.15
C ARG A 119 16.64 10.20 -13.33
N GLU A 120 16.86 10.70 -14.53
CA GLU A 120 16.16 10.33 -15.75
C GLU A 120 16.35 8.86 -16.08
N GLU A 121 17.58 8.38 -15.95
CA GLU A 121 17.96 6.99 -16.18
C GLU A 121 17.69 6.08 -14.98
N LEU A 122 17.30 6.67 -13.85
CA LEU A 122 16.87 5.99 -12.63
C LEU A 122 15.36 6.14 -12.41
N GLY A 123 14.60 6.40 -13.48
CA GLY A 123 13.14 6.40 -13.42
C GLY A 123 12.50 7.65 -12.83
N ASN A 124 13.21 8.78 -12.81
CA ASN A 124 12.77 10.07 -12.27
C ASN A 124 12.34 10.02 -10.79
N GLU A 125 12.76 9.01 -10.04
CA GLU A 125 12.46 8.84 -8.62
C GLU A 125 13.75 8.50 -7.86
N TYR A 126 13.87 8.93 -6.60
CA TYR A 126 14.97 8.53 -5.73
C TYR A 126 14.59 7.27 -4.93
N LEU A 127 14.74 6.09 -5.55
CA LEU A 127 14.37 4.78 -4.99
C LEU A 127 15.55 3.78 -4.99
N PRO A 128 16.66 4.08 -4.29
CA PRO A 128 17.90 3.30 -4.39
C PRO A 128 17.75 1.81 -4.05
N LEU A 129 16.85 1.44 -3.13
CA LEU A 129 16.65 0.02 -2.81
C LEU A 129 15.84 -0.72 -3.89
N ARG A 130 14.98 -0.02 -4.64
CA ARG A 130 14.34 -0.59 -5.83
C ARG A 130 15.42 -0.89 -6.87
N ASP A 131 16.27 0.09 -7.18
CA ASP A 131 17.29 -0.04 -8.23
C ASP A 131 18.34 -1.09 -7.88
N LEU A 132 18.81 -1.09 -6.63
CA LEU A 132 19.70 -2.13 -6.12
C LEU A 132 19.06 -3.52 -6.22
N SER A 133 17.76 -3.66 -5.93
CA SER A 133 17.08 -4.95 -6.06
C SER A 133 17.00 -5.44 -7.51
N TYR A 134 16.90 -4.53 -8.49
CA TYR A 134 16.98 -4.90 -9.90
C TYR A 134 18.39 -5.29 -10.31
N ALA A 135 19.41 -4.59 -9.80
CA ALA A 135 20.81 -4.92 -10.07
C ALA A 135 21.20 -6.29 -9.49
N ILE A 136 20.76 -6.59 -8.28
CA ILE A 136 20.92 -7.92 -7.67
C ILE A 136 20.23 -8.99 -8.52
N ASN A 137 18.99 -8.73 -8.97
CA ASN A 137 18.26 -9.67 -9.81
C ASN A 137 18.97 -9.90 -11.15
N TYR A 138 19.49 -8.85 -11.78
CA TYR A 138 20.23 -8.93 -13.03
C TYR A 138 21.52 -9.74 -12.87
N ALA A 139 22.24 -9.56 -11.75
CA ALA A 139 23.45 -10.32 -11.46
C ALA A 139 23.21 -11.85 -11.35
N PHE A 140 22.00 -12.28 -11.01
CA PHE A 140 21.65 -13.70 -10.91
C PHE A 140 21.18 -14.30 -12.25
N ASP A 141 20.35 -13.61 -13.02
CA ASP A 141 19.66 -14.21 -14.18
C ASP A 141 19.48 -13.24 -15.38
N GLY A 142 20.28 -12.17 -15.44
CA GLY A 142 20.27 -11.21 -16.53
C GLY A 142 18.89 -10.58 -16.77
N LEU A 143 18.46 -10.50 -18.03
CA LEU A 143 17.13 -10.01 -18.44
C LEU A 143 16.10 -11.15 -18.60
N ASN A 144 16.12 -12.16 -17.73
CA ASN A 144 15.07 -13.17 -17.72
C ASN A 144 13.83 -12.69 -16.93
N PRO A 145 12.69 -12.35 -17.57
CA PRO A 145 11.52 -11.79 -16.87
C PRO A 145 10.96 -12.73 -15.80
N ARG A 146 11.11 -14.05 -15.97
CA ARG A 146 10.65 -15.05 -15.00
C ARG A 146 11.28 -14.84 -13.62
N ALA A 147 12.57 -14.53 -13.55
CA ALA A 147 13.26 -14.27 -12.29
C ALA A 147 12.77 -12.97 -11.62
N TYR A 148 12.40 -11.96 -12.41
CA TYR A 148 11.84 -10.72 -11.89
C TYR A 148 10.43 -10.94 -11.31
N HIS A 149 9.58 -11.71 -12.00
CA HIS A 149 8.25 -12.09 -11.50
C HIS A 149 8.36 -12.97 -10.24
N ALA A 150 9.29 -13.93 -10.22
CA ALA A 150 9.54 -14.77 -9.06
C ALA A 150 9.96 -13.95 -7.82
N THR A 151 10.81 -12.92 -8.02
CA THR A 151 11.21 -12.01 -6.94
C THR A 151 10.03 -11.21 -6.40
N ASN A 152 9.16 -10.68 -7.28
CA ASN A 152 7.95 -9.97 -6.85
C ASN A 152 6.98 -10.90 -6.10
N LEU A 153 6.76 -12.12 -6.61
CA LEU A 153 5.95 -13.12 -5.93
C LEU A 153 6.52 -13.49 -4.55
N LEU A 154 7.83 -13.66 -4.44
CA LEU A 154 8.49 -13.95 -3.17
C LEU A 154 8.29 -12.81 -2.16
N LEU A 155 8.43 -11.56 -2.59
CA LEU A 155 8.14 -10.39 -1.75
C LEU A 155 6.66 -10.37 -1.33
N HIS A 156 5.74 -10.69 -2.23
CA HIS A 156 4.30 -10.77 -1.92
C HIS A 156 3.99 -11.86 -0.88
N VAL A 157 4.61 -13.04 -1.00
CA VAL A 157 4.51 -14.12 0.00
C VAL A 157 5.01 -13.63 1.36
N PHE A 158 6.18 -12.99 1.41
CA PHE A 158 6.70 -12.46 2.67
C PHE A 158 5.80 -11.37 3.26
N ASN A 159 5.27 -10.47 2.44
CA ASN A 159 4.29 -9.47 2.87
C ASN A 159 3.05 -10.13 3.48
N SER A 160 2.50 -11.17 2.83
CA SER A 160 1.34 -11.91 3.32
C SER A 160 1.59 -12.59 4.68
N LEU A 161 2.78 -13.17 4.85
CA LEU A 161 3.21 -13.73 6.13
C LEU A 161 3.38 -12.64 7.21
N LEU A 162 3.93 -11.49 6.84
CA LEU A 162 4.09 -10.36 7.76
C LEU A 162 2.75 -9.72 8.13
N VAL A 163 1.77 -9.69 7.23
CA VAL A 163 0.37 -9.29 7.50
C VAL A 163 -0.25 -10.25 8.51
N MET A 164 -0.10 -11.57 8.31
CA MET A 164 -0.56 -12.56 9.30
C MET A 164 0.02 -12.29 10.68
N LEU A 165 1.34 -12.07 10.74
CA LEU A 165 2.08 -11.82 11.96
C LEU A 165 1.68 -10.50 12.63
N PHE A 166 1.45 -9.45 11.85
CA PHE A 166 1.01 -8.13 12.30
C PHE A 166 -0.41 -8.21 12.87
N ALA A 167 -1.35 -8.75 12.11
CA ALA A 167 -2.75 -8.91 12.47
C ALA A 167 -2.94 -9.80 13.72
N ALA A 168 -2.20 -10.91 13.83
CA ALA A 168 -2.21 -11.76 15.02
C ALA A 168 -1.65 -11.03 16.25
N ARG A 169 -0.62 -10.19 16.08
CA ARG A 169 -0.07 -9.38 17.17
C ARG A 169 -1.02 -8.26 17.57
N LEU A 170 -1.69 -7.62 16.63
CA LEU A 170 -2.61 -6.50 16.86
C LEU A 170 -3.82 -6.98 17.66
N THR A 171 -4.49 -8.01 17.15
CA THR A 171 -5.75 -8.54 17.70
C THR A 171 -5.54 -9.50 18.88
N GLY A 172 -4.32 -10.04 19.05
CA GLY A 172 -4.05 -11.11 19.99
C GLY A 172 -4.62 -12.48 19.60
N ARG A 173 -5.14 -12.63 18.37
CA ARG A 173 -5.81 -13.85 17.88
C ARG A 173 -5.11 -14.38 16.63
N ARG A 174 -4.57 -15.60 16.70
CA ARG A 174 -3.84 -16.22 15.56
C ARG A 174 -4.74 -16.51 14.37
N TRP A 175 -6.00 -16.89 14.60
CA TRP A 175 -7.00 -17.10 13.55
C TRP A 175 -7.25 -15.85 12.70
N ILE A 176 -7.42 -14.69 13.34
CA ILE A 176 -7.62 -13.42 12.62
C ILE A 176 -6.39 -13.10 11.78
N GLY A 177 -5.18 -13.32 12.33
CA GLY A 177 -3.96 -13.16 11.55
C GLY A 177 -3.87 -14.12 10.37
N GLY A 178 -4.15 -15.40 10.57
CA GLY A 178 -4.11 -16.41 9.50
C GLY A 178 -5.06 -16.09 8.36
N ILE A 179 -6.31 -15.71 8.68
CA ILE A 179 -7.31 -15.32 7.69
C ILE A 179 -6.89 -14.02 6.99
N ALA A 180 -6.40 -13.01 7.71
CA ALA A 180 -5.95 -11.76 7.11
C ALA A 180 -4.79 -11.98 6.13
N GLY A 181 -3.81 -12.81 6.49
CA GLY A 181 -2.70 -13.16 5.61
C GLY A 181 -3.13 -13.97 4.39
N LEU A 182 -4.08 -14.90 4.54
CA LEU A 182 -4.63 -15.67 3.42
C LEU A 182 -5.40 -14.78 2.45
N LEU A 183 -6.29 -13.91 2.95
CA LEU A 183 -7.04 -12.98 2.11
C LEU A 183 -6.09 -12.05 1.35
N PHE A 184 -5.07 -11.51 2.03
CA PHE A 184 -4.05 -10.67 1.40
C PHE A 184 -3.27 -11.43 0.32
N ALA A 185 -2.93 -12.70 0.55
CA ALA A 185 -2.15 -13.51 -0.39
C ALA A 185 -2.84 -13.77 -1.75
N VAL A 186 -4.17 -13.72 -1.79
CA VAL A 186 -4.95 -14.06 -2.99
C VAL A 186 -5.87 -12.93 -3.46
N HIS A 187 -5.77 -11.73 -2.88
CA HIS A 187 -6.69 -10.66 -3.21
C HIS A 187 -6.45 -10.12 -4.64
N PRO A 188 -7.45 -10.11 -5.54
CA PRO A 188 -7.27 -9.70 -6.93
C PRO A 188 -6.70 -8.29 -7.10
N VAL A 189 -7.06 -7.34 -6.21
CA VAL A 189 -6.51 -5.96 -6.22
C VAL A 189 -4.98 -5.87 -6.15
N HIS A 190 -4.28 -6.97 -5.83
CA HIS A 190 -2.82 -7.01 -5.75
C HIS A 190 -2.17 -7.44 -7.08
N VAL A 191 -2.96 -7.81 -8.09
CA VAL A 191 -2.47 -8.22 -9.41
C VAL A 191 -1.52 -7.19 -10.00
N GLU A 192 -1.89 -5.90 -10.03
CA GLU A 192 -1.00 -4.86 -10.55
C GLU A 192 0.30 -4.79 -9.73
N ALA A 193 0.22 -4.79 -8.40
CA ALA A 193 1.41 -4.67 -7.55
C ALA A 193 2.39 -5.85 -7.67
N VAL A 194 1.90 -7.04 -7.99
CA VAL A 194 2.72 -8.26 -8.08
C VAL A 194 3.16 -8.56 -9.52
N SER A 195 2.27 -8.40 -10.49
CA SER A 195 2.50 -8.76 -11.89
C SER A 195 3.27 -7.68 -12.63
N TRP A 196 3.08 -6.41 -12.29
CA TRP A 196 3.85 -5.32 -12.86
C TRP A 196 5.24 -5.28 -12.22
N LEU A 197 6.29 -5.56 -13.00
CA LEU A 197 7.65 -5.67 -12.46
C LEU A 197 8.11 -4.37 -11.82
N SER A 198 7.81 -3.24 -12.46
CA SER A 198 8.11 -1.90 -11.95
C SER A 198 7.42 -1.53 -10.62
N SER A 199 6.35 -2.24 -10.23
CA SER A 199 5.72 -2.08 -8.91
C SER A 199 6.52 -2.73 -7.78
N ARG A 200 7.72 -3.30 -8.03
CA ARG A 200 8.61 -3.82 -6.98
C ARG A 200 8.85 -2.84 -5.84
N LYS A 201 8.83 -1.53 -6.13
CA LYS A 201 8.87 -0.46 -5.11
C LYS A 201 7.78 -0.58 -4.05
N ASP A 202 6.56 -0.92 -4.44
CA ASP A 202 5.41 -1.12 -3.55
C ASP A 202 5.60 -2.35 -2.66
N LEU A 203 6.06 -3.44 -3.24
CA LEU A 203 6.30 -4.70 -2.52
C LEU A 203 7.43 -4.57 -1.50
N LEU A 204 8.57 -3.98 -1.88
CA LEU A 204 9.72 -3.74 -0.99
C LEU A 204 9.36 -2.77 0.13
N SER A 205 8.70 -1.65 -0.21
CA SER A 205 8.31 -0.66 0.78
C SER A 205 7.37 -1.27 1.81
N THR A 206 6.37 -2.05 1.37
CA THR A 206 5.44 -2.75 2.27
C THR A 206 6.15 -3.78 3.13
N PHE A 207 7.09 -4.54 2.58
CA PHE A 207 7.89 -5.53 3.31
C PHE A 207 8.64 -4.88 4.48
N PHE A 208 9.35 -3.79 4.20
CA PHE A 208 10.09 -3.08 5.24
C PHE A 208 9.18 -2.32 6.21
N MET A 209 8.04 -1.76 5.77
CA MET A 209 7.04 -1.17 6.66
C MET A 209 6.46 -2.18 7.64
N LEU A 210 6.11 -3.39 7.15
CA LEU A 210 5.55 -4.44 7.99
C LEU A 210 6.59 -5.03 8.94
N LEU A 211 7.85 -5.18 8.52
CA LEU A 211 8.95 -5.51 9.42
C LEU A 211 9.07 -4.46 10.53
N SER A 212 9.13 -3.18 10.15
CA SER A 212 9.20 -2.06 11.08
C SER A 212 8.06 -2.09 12.09
N ALA A 213 6.81 -2.28 11.62
CA ALA A 213 5.63 -2.34 12.49
C ALA A 213 5.66 -3.55 13.45
N ASN A 214 6.06 -4.73 12.96
CA ASN A 214 6.17 -5.93 13.80
C ASN A 214 7.26 -5.80 14.87
N PHE A 215 8.42 -5.21 14.53
CA PHE A 215 9.50 -4.94 15.48
C PHE A 215 9.11 -3.84 16.48
N TYR A 216 8.44 -2.79 16.03
CA TYR A 216 7.88 -1.74 16.89
C TYR A 216 6.94 -2.34 17.96
N MET A 217 5.98 -3.16 17.54
CA MET A 217 5.06 -3.82 18.47
C MET A 217 5.77 -4.80 19.42
N SER A 218 6.89 -5.38 18.99
CA SER A 218 7.70 -6.28 19.82
C SER A 218 8.48 -5.51 20.88
N ALA A 219 9.09 -4.37 20.52
CA ALA A 219 9.77 -3.46 21.44
C ALA A 219 8.82 -2.89 22.51
N ARG A 220 7.53 -2.76 22.16
CA ARG A 220 6.51 -2.13 23.01
C ARG A 220 5.82 -3.08 24.01
N ARG A 221 6.05 -4.39 23.96
CA ARG A 221 5.46 -5.33 24.94
C ARG A 221 6.14 -5.20 26.32
N SER A 222 5.35 -4.92 27.36
CA SER A 222 5.79 -5.05 28.76
C SER A 222 6.07 -6.52 29.07
N ARG A 223 7.28 -6.81 29.58
CA ARG A 223 7.78 -8.17 29.83
C ARG A 223 7.16 -8.73 31.11
N SER A 224 6.15 -9.59 31.02
CA SER A 224 5.91 -10.57 32.08
C SER A 224 6.79 -11.80 31.79
N GLY A 225 7.59 -12.18 32.79
CA GLY A 225 8.69 -13.14 32.66
C GLY A 225 8.28 -14.44 31.98
N LEU A 226 8.98 -14.79 30.90
CA LEU A 226 9.00 -16.13 30.36
C LEU A 226 10.45 -16.45 29.97
N ALA A 227 10.87 -17.65 30.37
CA ALA A 227 12.24 -18.12 30.45
C ALA A 227 13.10 -17.86 29.20
N SER A 228 14.35 -17.52 29.48
CA SER A 228 15.48 -17.39 28.56
C SER A 228 15.60 -18.62 27.65
N SER A 229 15.51 -18.38 26.34
CA SER A 229 15.82 -19.38 25.30
C SER A 229 17.09 -18.96 24.54
N GLU A 230 17.92 -19.92 24.14
CA GLU A 230 19.24 -19.66 23.55
C GLU A 230 19.23 -19.21 22.08
N SER A 231 18.09 -19.34 21.38
CA SER A 231 17.94 -18.97 19.96
C SER A 231 18.24 -17.48 19.72
N PHE A 232 19.10 -17.17 18.74
CA PHE A 232 19.41 -15.80 18.31
C PHE A 232 18.15 -15.00 17.94
N VAL A 233 17.21 -15.63 17.21
CA VAL A 233 15.92 -15.00 16.83
C VAL A 233 15.11 -14.62 18.07
N GLN A 234 15.19 -15.43 19.13
CA GLN A 234 14.51 -15.15 20.39
C GLN A 234 15.23 -14.04 21.19
N LYS A 235 16.57 -14.03 21.23
CA LYS A 235 17.38 -12.95 21.83
C LYS A 235 17.14 -11.60 21.16
N VAL A 236 17.07 -11.56 19.82
CA VAL A 236 16.73 -10.36 19.05
C VAL A 236 15.34 -9.84 19.42
N ARG A 237 14.38 -10.77 19.54
CA ARG A 237 13.00 -10.47 19.92
C ARG A 237 12.86 -10.03 21.38
N GLU A 238 13.72 -10.51 22.26
CA GLU A 238 13.71 -10.19 23.69
C GLU A 238 14.35 -8.83 23.96
N SER A 239 15.33 -8.39 23.16
CA SER A 239 15.96 -7.07 23.31
C SER A 239 15.07 -5.94 22.81
N THR A 240 14.53 -5.14 23.75
CA THR A 240 13.73 -3.95 23.44
C THR A 240 14.51 -2.92 22.64
N ARG A 241 15.80 -2.70 22.96
CA ARG A 241 16.66 -1.74 22.26
C ARG A 241 16.90 -2.18 20.82
N LEU A 242 17.23 -3.46 20.60
CA LEU A 242 17.48 -3.99 19.26
C LEU A 242 16.19 -4.01 18.42
N SER A 243 15.07 -4.45 19.00
CA SER A 243 13.78 -4.40 18.29
C SER A 243 13.39 -2.98 17.90
N TRP A 244 13.66 -1.99 18.75
CA TRP A 244 13.39 -0.58 18.42
C TRP A 244 14.33 -0.05 17.34
N PHE A 245 15.64 -0.35 17.42
CA PHE A 245 16.62 -0.01 16.39
C PHE A 245 16.23 -0.61 15.03
N LEU A 246 15.91 -1.90 15.00
CA LEU A 246 15.46 -2.59 13.78
C LEU A 246 14.17 -1.98 13.22
N ALA A 247 13.24 -1.55 14.09
CA ALA A 247 12.03 -0.89 13.63
C ALA A 247 12.34 0.43 12.89
N VAL A 248 13.25 1.26 13.42
CA VAL A 248 13.67 2.49 12.74
C VAL A 248 14.48 2.20 11.47
N LEU A 249 15.40 1.24 11.52
CA LEU A 249 16.20 0.83 10.36
C LEU A 249 15.33 0.38 9.19
N PHE A 250 14.36 -0.51 9.44
CA PHE A 250 13.44 -0.97 8.41
C PHE A 250 12.51 0.15 7.94
N PHE A 251 12.19 1.15 8.78
CA PHE A 251 11.46 2.32 8.30
C PHE A 251 12.28 3.13 7.29
N VAL A 252 13.58 3.31 7.52
CA VAL A 252 14.49 3.94 6.54
C VAL A 252 14.53 3.14 5.24
N PHE A 253 14.63 1.81 5.31
CA PHE A 253 14.59 0.96 4.11
C PHE A 253 13.25 1.03 3.37
N ALA A 254 12.14 1.16 4.09
CA ALA A 254 10.84 1.37 3.46
C ALA A 254 10.80 2.67 2.65
N LEU A 255 11.34 3.77 3.20
CA LEU A 255 11.42 5.08 2.55
C LEU A 255 12.38 5.09 1.34
N LEU A 256 13.50 4.38 1.43
CA LEU A 256 14.45 4.19 0.32
C LEU A 256 13.91 3.27 -0.78
N SER A 257 12.86 2.49 -0.50
CA SER A 257 12.16 1.68 -1.49
C SER A 257 10.99 2.43 -2.13
N LYS A 258 10.26 3.23 -1.34
CA LYS A 258 9.19 4.13 -1.79
C LYS A 258 8.91 5.21 -0.74
N MET A 259 8.95 6.48 -1.14
CA MET A 259 8.76 7.62 -0.24
C MET A 259 7.36 7.66 0.42
N THR A 260 6.35 7.04 -0.19
CA THR A 260 4.99 6.97 0.38
C THR A 260 4.94 6.23 1.72
N ALA A 261 5.99 5.48 2.10
CA ALA A 261 6.14 4.91 3.44
C ALA A 261 6.14 5.95 4.56
N VAL A 262 6.29 7.25 4.25
CA VAL A 262 6.26 8.38 5.20
C VAL A 262 5.03 8.39 6.13
N VAL A 263 3.96 7.68 5.77
CA VAL A 263 2.76 7.49 6.61
C VAL A 263 2.95 6.53 7.78
N LEU A 264 4.02 5.74 7.82
CA LEU A 264 4.24 4.72 8.84
C LEU A 264 4.13 5.26 10.29
N PRO A 265 4.70 6.43 10.66
CA PRO A 265 4.55 6.97 12.02
C PRO A 265 3.06 7.15 12.41
N ALA A 266 2.22 7.62 11.48
CA ALA A 266 0.78 7.74 11.70
C ALA A 266 0.11 6.36 11.84
N LEU A 267 0.50 5.35 11.04
CA LEU A 267 0.01 3.98 11.17
C LEU A 267 0.42 3.34 12.52
N LEU A 268 1.65 3.58 13.00
CA LEU A 268 2.09 3.13 14.31
C LEU A 268 1.33 3.82 15.45
N LEU A 269 0.99 5.11 15.28
CA LEU A 269 0.12 5.83 16.19
C LEU A 269 -1.28 5.19 16.23
N LEU A 270 -1.86 4.78 15.10
CA LEU A 270 -3.12 4.03 15.09
C LEU A 270 -3.03 2.73 15.89
N VAL A 271 -1.92 2.00 15.78
CA VAL A 271 -1.68 0.79 16.59
C VAL A 271 -1.71 1.13 18.09
N GLU A 272 -1.13 2.26 18.50
CA GLU A 272 -1.19 2.70 19.90
C GLU A 272 -2.56 3.19 20.36
N LEU A 273 -3.32 3.84 19.46
CA LEU A 273 -4.64 4.39 19.78
C LEU A 273 -5.71 3.32 19.92
N PHE A 274 -5.68 2.29 19.07
CA PHE A 274 -6.68 1.23 19.05
C PHE A 274 -6.32 0.05 19.96
N ARG A 275 -5.04 -0.16 20.29
CA ARG A 275 -4.62 -1.27 21.14
C ARG A 275 -4.59 -0.87 22.63
N GLY A 276 -5.78 -0.74 23.20
CA GLY A 276 -6.03 -0.45 24.62
C GLY A 276 -5.47 -1.50 25.59
N HIS A 277 -4.88 -1.04 26.70
CA HIS A 277 -4.30 -1.74 27.88
C HIS A 277 -2.80 -2.12 27.86
N ALA A 278 -2.26 -2.81 26.85
CA ALA A 278 -0.86 -3.26 26.90
C ALA A 278 0.19 -2.13 26.72
N LEU A 279 -0.17 -1.05 26.00
CA LEU A 279 0.72 0.09 25.67
C LEU A 279 0.38 1.37 26.46
N HIS A 280 -0.83 1.45 27.00
CA HIS A 280 -1.32 2.61 27.75
C HIS A 280 -0.77 2.71 29.19
N ALA A 281 -0.08 1.69 29.67
CA ALA A 281 0.59 1.71 30.97
C ALA A 281 1.75 2.74 31.02
N LEU A 282 2.25 3.19 29.87
CA LEU A 282 3.30 4.21 29.79
C LEU A 282 2.72 5.63 29.80
N PRO A 283 3.33 6.59 30.52
CA PRO A 283 2.99 8.00 30.44
C PRO A 283 3.00 8.53 29.00
N ARG A 284 2.13 9.50 28.70
CA ARG A 284 2.01 10.11 27.36
C ARG A 284 3.37 10.56 26.78
N ALA A 285 4.23 11.16 27.61
CA ALA A 285 5.57 11.60 27.22
C ALA A 285 6.48 10.44 26.75
N LYS A 286 6.46 9.28 27.42
CA LYS A 286 7.25 8.11 27.01
C LYS A 286 6.74 7.47 25.71
N ARG A 287 5.44 7.58 25.44
CA ARG A 287 4.85 7.13 24.16
C ARG A 287 5.32 8.02 23.02
N ALA A 288 5.19 9.34 23.19
CA ALA A 288 5.64 10.34 22.23
C ALA A 288 7.14 10.23 21.94
N LEU A 289 7.97 10.12 22.98
CA LEU A 289 9.43 10.01 22.82
C LEU A 289 9.85 8.79 21.97
N ALA A 290 9.15 7.67 22.12
CA ALA A 290 9.48 6.46 21.36
C ALA A 290 8.89 6.45 19.93
N GLN A 291 8.01 7.39 19.59
CA GLN A 291 7.63 7.69 18.20
C GLN A 291 8.50 8.80 17.57
N ALA A 292 9.14 9.66 18.37
CA ALA A 292 9.86 10.83 17.87
C ALA A 292 10.89 10.51 16.76
N PRO A 293 11.67 9.41 16.82
CA PRO A 293 12.61 9.09 15.76
C PRO A 293 11.94 8.69 14.44
N PHE A 294 10.74 8.10 14.47
CA PHE A 294 9.96 7.84 13.26
C PHE A 294 9.47 9.14 12.62
N TRP A 295 8.98 10.08 13.42
CA TRP A 295 8.58 11.41 12.92
C TRP A 295 9.78 12.22 12.39
N GLY A 296 10.94 12.13 13.06
CA GLY A 296 12.17 12.78 12.61
C GLY A 296 12.69 12.23 11.27
N VAL A 297 12.70 10.90 11.10
CA VAL A 297 13.07 10.26 9.82
C VAL A 297 12.07 10.60 8.72
N ALA A 298 10.77 10.60 9.02
CA ALA A 298 9.73 10.99 8.07
C ALA A 298 9.93 12.45 7.59
N LEU A 299 10.18 13.38 8.52
CA LEU A 299 10.47 14.78 8.19
C LEU A 299 11.72 14.91 7.31
N LEU A 300 12.81 14.23 7.65
CA LEU A 300 14.05 14.24 6.88
C LEU A 300 13.81 13.82 5.42
N PHE A 301 13.09 12.72 5.21
CA PHE A 301 12.81 12.22 3.86
C PHE A 301 11.83 13.11 3.10
N THR A 302 10.86 13.74 3.78
CA THR A 302 10.00 14.75 3.17
C THR A 302 10.82 15.95 2.68
N LEU A 303 11.72 16.48 3.50
CA LEU A 303 12.61 17.58 3.12
C LEU A 303 13.55 17.19 1.97
N LEU A 304 14.06 15.96 1.98
CA LEU A 304 14.88 15.42 0.90
C LEU A 304 14.08 15.35 -0.42
N ALA A 305 12.85 14.82 -0.36
CA ALA A 305 11.96 14.74 -1.52
C ALA A 305 11.63 16.13 -2.10
N SER A 306 11.42 17.13 -1.23
CA SER A 306 11.21 18.52 -1.66
C SER A 306 12.45 19.10 -2.35
N LYS A 307 13.66 18.75 -1.90
CA LYS A 307 14.92 19.26 -2.47
C LYS A 307 15.27 18.61 -3.81
N ILE A 308 15.08 17.30 -3.94
CA ILE A 308 15.38 16.57 -5.19
C ILE A 308 14.41 16.99 -6.31
N GLY A 309 13.27 17.58 -5.96
CA GLY A 309 12.16 17.74 -6.89
C GLY A 309 11.55 16.36 -7.10
N SER A 310 10.55 16.02 -6.31
CA SER A 310 10.10 14.63 -6.23
C SER A 310 9.52 14.07 -7.53
N GLY A 311 9.30 14.87 -8.58
CA GLY A 311 8.55 14.48 -9.79
C GLY A 311 7.11 14.05 -9.52
N LEU A 312 6.73 13.92 -8.24
CA LEU A 312 5.46 13.45 -7.72
C LEU A 312 4.43 14.57 -7.65
N MET A 313 4.84 15.77 -7.25
CA MET A 313 3.96 16.95 -7.25
C MET A 313 3.79 17.43 -8.68
N ARG A 314 2.56 17.31 -9.19
CA ARG A 314 2.19 17.77 -10.52
C ARG A 314 1.07 18.80 -10.43
N GLU A 315 0.83 19.47 -11.55
CA GLU A 315 -0.31 20.38 -11.74
C GLU A 315 -1.65 19.71 -11.37
N PRO A 316 -2.70 20.51 -11.06
CA PRO A 316 -4.02 19.99 -10.76
C PRO A 316 -4.53 19.01 -11.83
N TYR A 317 -5.18 17.94 -11.37
CA TYR A 317 -5.96 17.07 -12.27
C TYR A 317 -7.22 17.83 -12.70
N GLY A 318 -7.30 18.22 -13.97
CA GLY A 318 -8.31 19.15 -14.49
C GLY A 318 -7.81 20.61 -14.53
N GLU A 319 -8.72 21.56 -14.75
CA GLU A 319 -8.37 22.98 -14.91
C GLU A 319 -8.03 23.66 -13.59
N ASN A 320 -8.47 23.10 -12.46
CA ASN A 320 -8.28 23.70 -11.15
C ASN A 320 -8.30 22.66 -10.02
N LYS A 321 -7.85 23.07 -8.83
CA LYS A 321 -7.80 22.22 -7.63
C LYS A 321 -9.15 21.67 -7.21
N PHE A 322 -10.25 22.39 -7.48
CA PHE A 322 -11.59 21.92 -7.11
C PHE A 322 -11.99 20.70 -7.94
N GLN A 323 -11.78 20.73 -9.26
CA GLN A 323 -11.97 19.57 -10.13
C GLN A 323 -11.07 18.39 -9.71
N SER A 324 -9.83 18.67 -9.28
CA SER A 324 -8.95 17.62 -8.75
C SER A 324 -9.51 16.95 -7.50
N LEU A 325 -10.06 17.73 -6.56
CA LEU A 325 -10.65 17.20 -5.33
C LEU A 325 -11.94 16.41 -5.59
N LEU A 326 -12.78 16.87 -6.53
CA LEU A 326 -13.94 16.09 -6.97
C LEU A 326 -13.51 14.78 -7.61
N THR A 327 -12.49 14.83 -8.47
CA THR A 327 -11.97 13.62 -9.13
C THR A 327 -11.34 12.66 -8.12
N ALA A 328 -10.61 13.16 -7.12
CA ALA A 328 -10.09 12.38 -6.01
C ALA A 328 -11.21 11.70 -5.21
N ALA A 329 -12.32 12.39 -4.95
CA ALA A 329 -13.49 11.78 -4.30
C ALA A 329 -14.11 10.67 -5.17
N SER A 330 -14.23 10.88 -6.48
CA SER A 330 -14.67 9.84 -7.43
C SER A 330 -13.71 8.63 -7.45
N ALA A 331 -12.40 8.89 -7.40
CA ALA A 331 -11.39 7.85 -7.29
C ALA A 331 -11.54 7.02 -6.00
N ILE A 332 -11.90 7.64 -4.86
CA ILE A 332 -12.17 6.89 -3.61
C ILE A 332 -13.35 5.91 -3.78
N THR A 333 -14.36 6.26 -4.57
CA THR A 333 -15.44 5.31 -4.92
C THR A 333 -14.88 4.12 -5.67
N ARG A 334 -14.05 4.36 -6.67
CA ARG A 334 -13.41 3.31 -7.45
C ARG A 334 -12.48 2.45 -6.59
N ASP A 335 -11.67 3.08 -5.75
CA ASP A 335 -10.76 2.44 -4.80
C ASP A 335 -11.53 1.47 -3.90
N PHE A 336 -12.60 1.95 -3.28
CA PHE A 336 -13.39 1.14 -2.35
C PHE A 336 -14.16 0.02 -3.08
N GLN A 337 -14.67 0.28 -4.28
CA GLN A 337 -15.33 -0.70 -5.14
C GLN A 337 -14.38 -1.85 -5.48
N VAL A 338 -13.19 -1.56 -6.02
CA VAL A 338 -12.23 -2.59 -6.42
C VAL A 338 -11.67 -3.32 -5.20
N MET A 339 -11.47 -2.62 -4.09
CA MET A 339 -11.00 -3.25 -2.86
C MET A 339 -12.02 -4.23 -2.27
N LEU A 340 -13.33 -3.99 -2.40
CA LEU A 340 -14.35 -4.92 -1.88
C LEU A 340 -14.76 -6.02 -2.87
N ILE A 341 -14.86 -5.69 -4.16
CA ILE A 341 -15.39 -6.60 -5.19
C ILE A 341 -14.26 -7.35 -5.91
N GLY A 342 -13.07 -6.75 -6.03
CA GLY A 342 -11.95 -7.29 -6.78
C GLY A 342 -12.13 -7.24 -8.31
N TYR A 343 -13.08 -6.45 -8.82
CA TYR A 343 -13.39 -6.35 -10.26
C TYR A 343 -14.06 -5.00 -10.63
N PRO A 344 -13.95 -4.53 -11.90
CA PRO A 344 -12.98 -4.96 -12.92
C PRO A 344 -11.55 -4.55 -12.53
N LEU A 345 -10.57 -5.35 -12.94
CA LEU A 345 -9.14 -5.04 -12.83
C LEU A 345 -8.59 -4.89 -14.24
N HIS A 346 -8.00 -3.75 -14.54
CA HIS A 346 -7.61 -3.41 -15.90
C HIS A 346 -6.42 -2.46 -15.98
N ALA A 347 -5.72 -2.21 -14.87
CA ALA A 347 -4.54 -1.33 -14.80
C ALA A 347 -4.78 0.09 -15.37
N GLY A 348 -6.05 0.47 -15.54
CA GLY A 348 -6.46 1.75 -16.10
C GLY A 348 -6.25 2.83 -15.05
N VAL A 349 -5.22 3.64 -15.24
CA VAL A 349 -4.87 4.77 -14.37
C VAL A 349 -5.55 6.07 -14.76
N ASP A 350 -6.23 6.08 -15.91
CA ASP A 350 -6.98 7.21 -16.45
C ASP A 350 -8.41 7.23 -15.87
N MET A 351 -8.84 8.37 -15.36
CA MET A 351 -10.21 8.59 -14.88
C MET A 351 -10.78 9.90 -15.42
N PRO A 352 -12.07 9.94 -15.79
CA PRO A 352 -12.73 11.17 -16.23
C PRO A 352 -12.65 12.27 -15.16
N VAL A 353 -12.21 13.46 -15.56
CA VAL A 353 -12.24 14.66 -14.72
C VAL A 353 -13.67 14.93 -14.27
N GLN A 354 -13.86 15.17 -12.98
CA GLN A 354 -15.15 15.51 -12.41
C GLN A 354 -15.29 17.03 -12.29
N THR A 355 -16.27 17.59 -13.00
CA THR A 355 -16.59 19.02 -12.98
C THR A 355 -17.70 19.38 -11.99
N GLY A 356 -18.34 18.38 -11.36
CA GLY A 356 -19.40 18.58 -10.37
C GLY A 356 -19.61 17.37 -9.45
N PHE A 357 -20.66 17.42 -8.63
CA PHE A 357 -21.04 16.36 -7.69
C PHE A 357 -21.80 15.23 -8.40
N THR A 358 -21.10 14.49 -9.26
CA THR A 358 -21.64 13.28 -9.89
C THR A 358 -21.87 12.18 -8.85
N LEU A 359 -22.65 11.14 -9.20
CA LEU A 359 -22.92 10.02 -8.29
C LEU A 359 -21.62 9.37 -7.74
N PRO A 360 -20.57 9.11 -8.54
CA PRO A 360 -19.28 8.62 -8.03
C PRO A 360 -18.63 9.54 -7.00
N VAL A 361 -18.70 10.87 -7.18
CA VAL A 361 -18.16 11.83 -6.21
C VAL A 361 -18.91 11.73 -4.88
N VAL A 362 -20.24 11.72 -4.93
CA VAL A 362 -21.08 11.66 -3.72
C VAL A 362 -20.84 10.37 -2.94
N ILE A 363 -20.76 9.21 -3.63
CA ILE A 363 -20.45 7.92 -3.00
C ILE A 363 -19.09 7.96 -2.32
N GLY A 364 -18.09 8.62 -2.93
CA GLY A 364 -16.74 8.68 -2.40
C GLY A 364 -16.66 9.51 -1.14
N LEU A 365 -17.31 10.68 -1.14
CA LEU A 365 -17.45 11.53 0.04
C LEU A 365 -18.18 10.81 1.17
N LEU A 366 -19.30 10.15 0.86
CA LEU A 366 -20.05 9.36 1.85
C LEU A 366 -19.23 8.19 2.40
N THR A 367 -18.38 7.57 1.58
CA THR A 367 -17.45 6.51 2.01
C THR A 367 -16.44 7.05 3.01
N VAL A 368 -15.84 8.22 2.76
CA VAL A 368 -14.93 8.86 3.74
C VAL A 368 -15.65 9.16 5.06
N VAL A 369 -16.85 9.75 4.99
CA VAL A 369 -17.66 10.05 6.18
C VAL A 369 -18.00 8.78 6.95
N LEU A 370 -18.40 7.71 6.26
CA LEU A 370 -18.70 6.41 6.86
C LEU A 370 -17.47 5.82 7.56
N LEU A 371 -16.30 5.84 6.90
CA LEU A 371 -15.06 5.32 7.48
C LEU A 371 -14.65 6.11 8.73
N LEU A 372 -14.77 7.43 8.72
CA LEU A 372 -14.52 8.28 9.89
C LEU A 372 -15.52 8.02 11.02
N ALA A 373 -16.79 7.83 10.71
CA ALA A 373 -17.82 7.51 11.69
C ALA A 373 -17.57 6.14 12.34
N VAL A 374 -17.29 5.10 11.54
CA VAL A 374 -16.94 3.76 12.03
C VAL A 374 -15.69 3.82 12.91
N ALA A 375 -14.66 4.55 12.48
CA ALA A 375 -13.44 4.75 13.27
C ALA A 375 -13.71 5.44 14.62
N GLY A 376 -14.49 6.52 14.62
CA GLY A 376 -14.81 7.29 15.84
C GLY A 376 -15.63 6.48 16.85
N ILE A 377 -16.68 5.79 16.37
CA ILE A 377 -17.52 4.91 17.20
C ILE A 377 -16.67 3.75 17.75
N ALA A 378 -15.92 3.07 16.88
CA ALA A 378 -15.09 1.95 17.29
C ALA A 378 -14.01 2.37 18.29
N TRP A 379 -13.37 3.51 18.10
CA TRP A 379 -12.39 4.04 19.04
C TRP A 379 -13.04 4.32 20.40
N ARG A 380 -14.18 5.01 20.44
CA ARG A 380 -14.91 5.29 21.69
C ARG A 380 -15.25 4.02 22.46
N GLU A 381 -15.77 3.00 21.78
CA GLU A 381 -16.27 1.76 22.40
C GLU A 381 -15.17 0.75 22.74
N SER A 382 -14.03 0.81 22.04
CA SER A 382 -12.92 -0.14 22.18
C SER A 382 -11.63 0.44 22.77
N ARG A 383 -11.57 1.75 23.09
CA ARG A 383 -10.40 2.40 23.72
C ARG A 383 -10.00 1.76 25.06
N GLU A 384 -10.98 1.20 25.76
CA GLU A 384 -10.79 0.50 27.03
C GLU A 384 -10.31 -0.94 26.85
N GLY A 385 -10.05 -1.38 25.62
CA GLY A 385 -9.54 -2.73 25.34
C GLY A 385 -10.49 -3.58 24.51
N TRP A 386 -9.94 -4.65 23.95
CA TRP A 386 -10.62 -5.58 23.04
C TRP A 386 -11.05 -6.85 23.79
N ASP A 387 -11.57 -6.69 25.01
CA ASP A 387 -11.81 -7.79 25.95
C ASP A 387 -12.93 -8.72 25.48
N SER A 388 -13.98 -8.14 24.91
CA SER A 388 -15.08 -8.89 24.31
C SER A 388 -14.84 -9.11 22.82
N ARG A 389 -15.31 -10.24 22.29
CA ARG A 389 -15.18 -10.58 20.86
C ARG A 389 -15.87 -9.54 19.96
N SER A 390 -17.00 -8.97 20.39
CA SER A 390 -17.68 -7.89 19.66
C SER A 390 -16.86 -6.60 19.67
N LYS A 391 -16.26 -6.22 20.81
CA LYS A 391 -15.36 -5.06 20.90
C LYS A 391 -14.10 -5.25 20.06
N LEU A 392 -13.56 -6.47 20.01
CA LEU A 392 -12.44 -6.83 19.15
C LEU A 392 -12.78 -6.60 17.67
N ALA A 393 -13.91 -7.14 17.20
CA ALA A 393 -14.30 -6.98 15.80
C ALA A 393 -14.59 -5.52 15.46
N LEU A 394 -15.31 -4.80 16.33
CA LEU A 394 -15.58 -3.37 16.14
C LEU A 394 -14.29 -2.54 16.13
N GLY A 395 -13.39 -2.78 17.08
CA GLY A 395 -12.07 -2.14 17.15
C GLY A 395 -11.21 -2.45 15.93
N ALA A 396 -11.24 -3.68 15.44
CA ALA A 396 -10.57 -4.07 14.19
C ALA A 396 -11.15 -3.33 12.98
N CYS A 397 -12.48 -3.20 12.87
CA CYS A 397 -13.12 -2.41 11.80
C CYS A 397 -12.73 -0.92 11.87
N GLY A 398 -12.75 -0.31 13.06
CA GLY A 398 -12.35 1.09 13.22
C GLY A 398 -10.87 1.34 12.93
N PHE A 399 -9.99 0.44 13.40
CA PHE A 399 -8.58 0.46 13.06
C PHE A 399 -8.38 0.37 11.54
N SER A 400 -9.12 -0.52 10.88
CA SER A 400 -9.02 -0.77 9.44
C SER A 400 -9.53 0.41 8.62
N ALA A 401 -10.60 1.09 9.06
CA ALA A 401 -11.09 2.31 8.43
C ALA A 401 -10.04 3.43 8.48
N MET A 402 -9.42 3.66 9.64
CA MET A 402 -8.32 4.64 9.74
C MET A 402 -7.07 4.21 8.99
N TRP A 403 -6.74 2.91 9.00
CA TRP A 403 -5.62 2.36 8.26
C TRP A 403 -5.76 2.68 6.77
N PHE A 404 -6.94 2.41 6.19
CA PHE A 404 -7.26 2.73 4.80
C PHE A 404 -7.03 4.23 4.51
N LEU A 405 -7.67 5.12 5.28
CA LEU A 405 -7.57 6.56 5.04
C LEU A 405 -6.13 7.10 5.18
N VAL A 406 -5.39 6.65 6.19
CA VAL A 406 -4.02 7.10 6.42
C VAL A 406 -3.06 6.55 5.36
N SER A 407 -3.18 5.27 5.01
CA SER A 407 -2.28 4.66 4.02
C SER A 407 -2.56 5.14 2.58
N LEU A 408 -3.81 5.46 2.24
CA LEU A 408 -4.17 6.03 0.94
C LEU A 408 -3.80 7.52 0.82
N SER A 409 -3.64 8.23 1.94
CA SER A 409 -3.44 9.70 1.95
C SER A 409 -2.33 10.26 1.06
N PRO A 410 -1.17 9.61 0.84
CA PRO A 410 -0.13 10.16 -0.04
C PRO A 410 -0.49 10.07 -1.52
N VAL A 411 -1.41 9.17 -1.88
CA VAL A 411 -1.80 8.87 -3.26
C VAL A 411 -3.25 9.24 -3.55
N SER A 412 -3.98 9.75 -2.55
CA SER A 412 -5.41 10.11 -2.66
C SER A 412 -5.66 11.41 -3.42
N ASN A 413 -4.61 12.17 -3.79
CA ASN A 413 -4.73 13.48 -4.44
C ASN A 413 -5.43 14.57 -3.61
N VAL A 414 -5.71 14.31 -2.33
CA VAL A 414 -6.31 15.30 -1.41
C VAL A 414 -5.25 16.23 -0.82
N PHE A 415 -4.10 15.69 -0.41
CA PHE A 415 -3.03 16.45 0.25
C PHE A 415 -1.86 16.75 -0.68
N VAL A 416 -1.57 15.82 -1.58
CA VAL A 416 -0.44 15.84 -2.51
C VAL A 416 -1.02 15.49 -3.87
N GLN A 417 -0.99 16.43 -4.81
CA GLN A 417 -1.45 16.19 -6.17
C GLN A 417 -0.40 15.37 -6.90
N ILE A 418 -0.75 14.12 -7.18
CA ILE A 418 0.07 13.20 -7.95
C ILE A 418 -0.59 12.98 -9.30
N GLY A 419 0.21 12.81 -10.33
CA GLY A 419 -0.27 12.71 -11.69
C GLY A 419 -1.10 11.45 -12.05
N THR A 420 -1.65 10.74 -11.08
CA THR A 420 -2.48 9.55 -11.24
C THR A 420 -3.46 9.54 -10.08
N VAL A 421 -4.76 9.67 -10.34
CA VAL A 421 -5.80 9.74 -9.31
C VAL A 421 -6.23 8.38 -8.79
N PHE A 422 -6.11 7.34 -9.61
CA PHE A 422 -6.44 5.96 -9.26
C PHE A 422 -5.41 5.00 -9.86
N ALA A 423 -5.04 3.98 -9.09
CA ALA A 423 -4.31 2.81 -9.55
C ALA A 423 -4.53 1.68 -8.55
N GLU A 424 -4.72 0.45 -9.04
CA GLU A 424 -5.02 -0.70 -8.18
C GLU A 424 -3.88 -0.98 -7.19
N ARG A 425 -2.63 -0.79 -7.63
CA ARG A 425 -1.42 -0.87 -6.78
C ARG A 425 -1.44 0.03 -5.55
N TYR A 426 -2.18 1.16 -5.58
CA TYR A 426 -2.30 2.05 -4.41
C TYR A 426 -3.02 1.39 -3.24
N LEU A 427 -3.82 0.36 -3.52
CA LEU A 427 -4.60 -0.38 -2.53
C LEU A 427 -3.80 -1.52 -1.86
N TYR A 428 -2.53 -1.72 -2.23
CA TYR A 428 -1.70 -2.78 -1.65
C TYR A 428 -1.48 -2.62 -0.14
N ILE A 429 -1.18 -1.41 0.36
CA ILE A 429 -1.07 -1.15 1.81
C ILE A 429 -2.46 -0.98 2.46
N PRO A 430 -3.41 -0.21 1.89
CA PRO A 430 -4.77 -0.08 2.43
C PRO A 430 -5.50 -1.41 2.68
N SER A 431 -5.33 -2.41 1.79
CA SER A 431 -6.02 -3.70 1.91
C SER A 431 -5.65 -4.48 3.19
N ILE A 432 -4.49 -4.20 3.81
CA ILE A 432 -4.07 -4.82 5.07
C ILE A 432 -5.14 -4.59 6.15
N GLY A 433 -5.68 -3.37 6.22
CA GLY A 433 -6.80 -3.04 7.10
C GLY A 433 -8.02 -3.89 6.77
N LEU A 434 -8.47 -3.90 5.51
CA LEU A 434 -9.63 -4.68 5.09
C LEU A 434 -9.50 -6.16 5.46
N CYS A 435 -8.34 -6.77 5.20
CA CYS A 435 -8.07 -8.17 5.51
C CYS A 435 -8.16 -8.46 7.03
N ILE A 436 -7.70 -7.53 7.87
CA ILE A 436 -7.83 -7.62 9.33
C ILE A 436 -9.29 -7.54 9.77
N ALA A 437 -10.05 -6.56 9.26
CA ALA A 437 -11.47 -6.41 9.56
C ALA A 437 -12.26 -7.66 9.13
N ALA A 438 -12.05 -8.14 7.90
CA ALA A 438 -12.68 -9.34 7.37
C ALA A 438 -12.39 -10.57 8.23
N GLY A 439 -11.13 -10.78 8.62
CA GLY A 439 -10.75 -11.87 9.52
C GLY A 439 -11.41 -11.78 10.90
N ALA A 440 -11.52 -10.57 11.46
CA ALA A 440 -12.17 -10.36 12.76
C ALA A 440 -13.70 -10.59 12.70
N LEU A 441 -14.36 -10.09 11.65
CA LEU A 441 -15.78 -10.29 11.40
C LEU A 441 -16.11 -11.76 11.14
N PHE A 442 -15.29 -12.46 10.35
CA PHE A 442 -15.46 -13.89 10.08
C PHE A 442 -15.40 -14.70 11.38
N VAL A 443 -14.37 -14.50 12.21
CA VAL A 443 -14.25 -15.19 13.50
C VAL A 443 -15.45 -14.89 14.41
N LEU A 444 -15.89 -13.63 14.49
CA LEU A 444 -17.08 -13.26 15.26
C LEU A 444 -18.35 -13.96 14.75
N GLY A 445 -18.54 -14.03 13.42
CA GLY A 445 -19.68 -14.67 12.76
C GLY A 445 -19.75 -16.16 13.08
N VAL A 446 -18.64 -16.88 12.91
CA VAL A 446 -18.53 -18.32 13.25
C VAL A 446 -18.87 -18.57 14.72
N GLU A 447 -18.35 -17.74 15.61
CA GLU A 447 -18.57 -17.88 17.04
C GLU A 447 -20.03 -17.60 17.45
N ARG A 448 -20.68 -16.61 16.83
CA ARG A 448 -22.11 -16.33 17.05
C ARG A 448 -22.98 -17.46 16.52
N ALA A 449 -22.67 -18.02 15.35
CA ALA A 449 -23.38 -19.16 14.79
C ALA A 449 -23.28 -20.40 15.71
N ARG A 450 -22.08 -20.69 16.24
CA ARG A 450 -21.86 -21.79 17.20
C ARG A 450 -22.64 -21.67 18.52
N LYS A 451 -23.03 -20.46 18.91
CA LYS A 451 -23.85 -20.22 20.12
C LYS A 451 -25.33 -20.47 19.89
N ARG A 452 -25.83 -20.43 18.65
CA ARG A 452 -27.22 -20.72 18.33
C ARG A 452 -27.42 -22.23 18.18
N ALA A 453 -28.27 -22.83 19.00
CA ALA A 453 -28.47 -24.28 19.05
C ALA A 453 -28.79 -24.89 17.67
N ALA A 454 -29.69 -24.26 16.92
CA ALA A 454 -30.09 -24.68 15.58
C ALA A 454 -28.95 -24.66 14.53
N LEU A 455 -27.92 -23.83 14.72
CA LEU A 455 -26.83 -23.65 13.76
C LEU A 455 -25.50 -24.25 14.24
N ARG A 456 -25.47 -24.89 15.42
CA ARG A 456 -24.23 -25.28 16.07
C ARG A 456 -23.42 -26.30 15.27
N SER A 457 -24.08 -27.33 14.74
CA SER A 457 -23.45 -28.37 13.91
C SER A 457 -23.08 -27.87 12.51
N LEU A 458 -23.85 -26.92 11.97
CA LEU A 458 -23.65 -26.38 10.61
C LEU A 458 -22.68 -25.19 10.57
N ALA A 459 -22.43 -24.51 11.69
CA ALA A 459 -21.62 -23.28 11.72
C ALA A 459 -20.21 -23.47 11.17
N ALA A 460 -19.52 -24.56 11.56
CA ALA A 460 -18.17 -24.83 11.09
C ALA A 460 -18.10 -25.24 9.60
N PRO A 461 -18.91 -26.19 9.09
CA PRO A 461 -18.87 -26.56 7.68
C PRO A 461 -19.32 -25.42 6.77
N VAL A 462 -20.40 -24.69 7.12
CA VAL A 462 -20.86 -23.54 6.32
C VAL A 462 -19.81 -22.43 6.27
N ALA A 463 -19.20 -22.08 7.39
CA ALA A 463 -18.14 -21.08 7.41
C ALA A 463 -16.91 -21.50 6.62
N SER A 464 -16.55 -22.80 6.66
CA SER A 464 -15.44 -23.34 5.87
C SER A 464 -15.76 -23.30 4.39
N ALA A 465 -16.99 -23.66 3.98
CA ALA A 465 -17.44 -23.57 2.60
C ALA A 465 -17.42 -22.12 2.08
N ILE A 466 -17.89 -21.15 2.88
CA ILE A 466 -17.81 -19.72 2.55
C ILE A 466 -16.36 -19.28 2.39
N ALA A 467 -15.48 -19.62 3.35
CA ALA A 467 -14.08 -19.26 3.27
C ALA A 467 -13.39 -19.86 2.04
N ILE A 468 -13.64 -21.14 1.74
CA ILE A 468 -13.10 -21.81 0.55
C ILE A 468 -13.64 -21.15 -0.73
N GLY A 469 -14.94 -20.84 -0.80
CA GLY A 469 -15.54 -20.17 -1.95
C GLY A 469 -14.95 -18.79 -2.20
N VAL A 470 -14.79 -17.98 -1.14
CA VAL A 470 -14.15 -16.65 -1.23
C VAL A 470 -12.70 -16.78 -1.69
N LEU A 471 -11.92 -17.70 -1.12
CA LEU A 471 -10.53 -17.91 -1.52
C LEU A 471 -10.42 -18.42 -2.96
N ALA A 472 -11.31 -19.31 -3.39
CA ALA A 472 -11.33 -19.82 -4.76
C ALA A 472 -11.67 -18.71 -5.77
N LEU A 473 -12.68 -17.88 -5.50
CA LEU A 473 -13.03 -16.73 -6.34
C LEU A 473 -11.91 -15.69 -6.40
N ALA A 474 -11.28 -15.39 -5.25
CA ALA A 474 -10.16 -14.45 -5.18
C ALA A 474 -8.91 -15.00 -5.92
N THR A 475 -8.62 -16.29 -5.76
CA THR A 475 -7.55 -16.98 -6.52
C THR A 475 -7.83 -16.94 -8.01
N TRP A 476 -9.05 -17.27 -8.44
CA TRP A 476 -9.45 -17.21 -9.83
C TRP A 476 -9.32 -15.80 -10.41
N GLY A 477 -9.85 -14.78 -9.73
CA GLY A 477 -9.73 -13.38 -10.13
C GLY A 477 -8.27 -12.94 -10.25
N THR A 478 -7.42 -13.36 -9.31
CA THR A 478 -5.98 -13.08 -9.35
C THR A 478 -5.29 -13.76 -10.52
N MET A 479 -5.61 -15.03 -10.81
CA MET A 479 -5.05 -15.75 -11.96
C MET A 479 -5.44 -15.10 -13.28
N GLN A 480 -6.70 -14.67 -13.42
CA GLN A 480 -7.18 -13.97 -14.61
C GLN A 480 -6.50 -12.60 -14.77
N GLY A 481 -6.40 -11.84 -13.68
CA GLY A 481 -5.69 -10.57 -13.69
C GLY A 481 -4.21 -10.75 -14.06
N ALA A 482 -3.51 -11.72 -13.47
CA ALA A 482 -2.10 -11.98 -13.76
C ALA A 482 -1.86 -12.34 -15.25
N ARG A 483 -2.80 -13.04 -15.90
CA ARG A 483 -2.73 -13.34 -17.34
C ARG A 483 -2.83 -12.11 -18.22
N ALA A 484 -3.53 -11.05 -17.79
CA ALA A 484 -3.60 -9.81 -18.54
C ALA A 484 -2.21 -9.14 -18.67
N TRP A 485 -1.29 -9.43 -17.74
CA TRP A 485 0.08 -8.92 -17.75
C TRP A 485 1.06 -9.78 -18.57
N TYR A 486 0.58 -10.69 -19.44
CA TYR A 486 1.46 -11.58 -20.22
C TYR A 486 2.50 -10.82 -21.06
N GLY A 487 2.08 -9.70 -21.66
CA GLY A 487 2.93 -8.77 -22.40
C GLY A 487 2.17 -7.47 -22.66
N SER A 488 2.82 -6.47 -23.25
CA SER A 488 2.23 -5.15 -23.49
C SER A 488 0.92 -5.20 -24.28
N VAL A 489 0.86 -5.98 -25.38
CA VAL A 489 -0.36 -6.11 -26.20
C VAL A 489 -1.53 -6.67 -25.38
N SER A 490 -1.29 -7.74 -24.60
CA SER A 490 -2.32 -8.34 -23.74
C SER A 490 -2.80 -7.36 -22.66
N LEU A 491 -1.87 -6.60 -22.07
CA LEU A 491 -2.16 -5.60 -21.05
C LEU A 491 -3.08 -4.52 -21.61
N TRP A 492 -2.70 -3.89 -22.72
CA TRP A 492 -3.46 -2.77 -23.27
C TRP A 492 -4.79 -3.19 -23.89
N LYS A 493 -4.85 -4.34 -24.57
CA LYS A 493 -6.13 -4.89 -25.03
C LYS A 493 -7.08 -5.18 -23.86
N ASN A 494 -6.56 -5.71 -22.74
CA ASN A 494 -7.38 -5.90 -21.55
C ASN A 494 -7.85 -4.56 -20.94
N THR A 495 -7.01 -3.53 -20.95
CA THR A 495 -7.41 -2.18 -20.52
C THR A 495 -8.51 -1.60 -21.41
N LEU A 496 -8.35 -1.64 -22.73
CA LEU A 496 -9.30 -1.11 -23.71
C LEU A 496 -10.62 -1.89 -23.75
N ALA A 497 -10.61 -3.19 -23.42
CA ALA A 497 -11.84 -3.97 -23.28
C ALA A 497 -12.75 -3.45 -22.13
N HIS A 498 -12.18 -2.76 -21.14
CA HIS A 498 -12.91 -2.21 -19.99
C HIS A 498 -13.12 -0.70 -20.09
N ASP A 499 -12.17 0.03 -20.68
CA ASP A 499 -12.22 1.46 -20.91
C ASP A 499 -11.79 1.77 -22.36
N PRO A 500 -12.70 1.65 -23.34
CA PRO A 500 -12.39 1.87 -24.75
C PRO A 500 -11.96 3.30 -25.09
N GLY A 501 -12.17 4.27 -24.18
CA GLY A 501 -11.74 5.66 -24.36
C GLY A 501 -10.41 5.98 -23.69
N ASN A 502 -9.63 4.96 -23.29
CA ASN A 502 -8.39 5.14 -22.56
C ASN A 502 -7.25 5.54 -23.51
N HIS A 503 -7.03 6.85 -23.67
CA HIS A 503 -5.99 7.39 -24.54
C HIS A 503 -4.58 6.86 -24.19
N ILE A 504 -4.29 6.61 -22.91
CA ILE A 504 -2.99 6.09 -22.48
C ILE A 504 -2.81 4.65 -22.97
N ALA A 505 -3.84 3.80 -22.86
CA ALA A 505 -3.78 2.43 -23.34
C ALA A 505 -3.64 2.37 -24.87
N HIS A 506 -4.39 3.20 -25.60
CA HIS A 506 -4.24 3.36 -27.05
C HIS A 506 -2.82 3.78 -27.44
N PHE A 507 -2.28 4.82 -26.79
CA PHE A 507 -0.91 5.26 -27.06
C PHE A 507 0.15 4.16 -26.84
N ASN A 508 0.08 3.44 -25.72
CA ASN A 508 1.06 2.41 -25.41
C ASN A 508 0.85 1.13 -26.24
N LEU A 509 -0.38 0.83 -26.67
CA LEU A 509 -0.64 -0.24 -27.63
C LEU A 509 -0.08 0.11 -29.01
N GLY A 510 -0.29 1.34 -29.47
CA GLY A 510 0.27 1.82 -30.75
C GLY A 510 1.80 1.76 -30.76
N ARG A 511 2.44 2.18 -29.66
CA ARG A 511 3.89 2.07 -29.49
C ARG A 511 4.40 0.63 -29.51
N GLU A 512 3.68 -0.29 -28.88
CA GLU A 512 4.05 -1.69 -28.88
C GLU A 512 3.99 -2.29 -30.30
N TYR A 513 2.94 -1.98 -31.07
CA TYR A 513 2.84 -2.42 -32.46
C TYR A 513 3.94 -1.83 -33.34
N GLU A 514 4.30 -0.57 -33.13
CA GLU A 514 5.40 0.07 -33.83
C GLU A 514 6.74 -0.58 -33.48
N GLU A 515 7.02 -0.83 -32.19
CA GLU A 515 8.23 -1.53 -31.74
C GLU A 515 8.31 -2.96 -32.32
N GLN A 516 7.19 -3.68 -32.40
CA GLN A 516 7.13 -5.00 -33.05
C GLN A 516 7.41 -4.91 -34.56
N ALA A 517 6.82 -3.92 -35.24
CA ALA A 517 7.02 -3.70 -36.66
C ALA A 517 8.49 -3.42 -37.02
N LEU A 518 9.23 -2.72 -36.15
CA LEU A 518 10.66 -2.44 -36.37
C LEU A 518 11.55 -3.69 -36.33
N THR A 519 11.06 -4.79 -35.74
CA THR A 519 11.79 -6.07 -35.67
C THR A 519 11.22 -7.14 -36.61
N GLU A 520 10.10 -6.85 -37.28
CA GLU A 520 9.42 -7.78 -38.17
C GLU A 520 10.14 -7.83 -39.53
N VAL A 521 10.36 -9.05 -40.01
CA VAL A 521 11.07 -9.33 -41.27
C VAL A 521 10.10 -9.46 -42.43
N ASP A 522 8.86 -9.90 -42.18
CA ASP A 522 7.82 -10.00 -43.19
C ASP A 522 7.19 -8.63 -43.47
N ASP A 523 7.34 -8.13 -44.70
CA ASP A 523 6.87 -6.79 -45.07
C ASP A 523 5.35 -6.61 -44.99
N GLU A 524 4.56 -7.64 -45.32
CA GLU A 524 3.10 -7.55 -45.23
C GLU A 524 2.67 -7.41 -43.77
N HIS A 525 3.24 -8.23 -42.88
CA HIS A 525 2.97 -8.18 -41.46
C HIS A 525 3.49 -6.90 -40.82
N ARG A 526 4.70 -6.44 -41.19
CA ARG A 526 5.27 -5.15 -40.77
C ARG A 526 4.32 -3.99 -41.10
N ILE A 527 3.82 -3.94 -42.34
CA ILE A 527 2.87 -2.89 -42.77
C ILE A 527 1.54 -3.01 -42.02
N ALA A 528 1.07 -4.22 -41.74
CA ALA A 528 -0.15 -4.43 -40.95
C ALA A 528 0.00 -3.88 -39.52
N LEU A 529 1.11 -4.19 -38.84
CA LEU A 529 1.43 -3.65 -37.50
C LEU A 529 1.51 -2.13 -37.49
N LEU A 530 2.16 -1.52 -38.50
CA LEU A 530 2.22 -0.05 -38.60
C LEU A 530 0.84 0.58 -38.82
N LYS A 531 -0.07 -0.09 -39.55
CA LYS A 531 -1.46 0.37 -39.70
C LYS A 531 -2.24 0.24 -38.39
N GLU A 532 -2.07 -0.86 -37.66
CA GLU A 532 -2.67 -1.01 -36.32
C GLU A 532 -2.15 0.08 -35.38
N ALA A 533 -0.84 0.31 -35.34
CA ALA A 533 -0.23 1.37 -34.54
C ALA A 533 -0.83 2.77 -34.83
N TYR A 534 -0.93 3.12 -36.12
CA TYR A 534 -1.54 4.39 -36.53
C TYR A 534 -3.00 4.51 -36.10
N GLY A 535 -3.78 3.42 -36.21
CA GLY A 535 -5.17 3.37 -35.77
C GLY A 535 -5.31 3.60 -34.26
N GLU A 536 -4.42 3.01 -33.47
CA GLU A 536 -4.37 3.20 -32.02
C GLU A 536 -3.97 4.65 -31.65
N TYR A 537 -2.98 5.24 -32.33
CA TYR A 537 -2.64 6.65 -32.11
C TYR A 537 -3.79 7.59 -32.46
N GLN A 538 -4.49 7.35 -33.58
CA GLN A 538 -5.69 8.11 -33.94
C GLN A 538 -6.78 7.98 -32.87
N ALA A 539 -7.03 6.76 -32.38
CA ALA A 539 -8.00 6.53 -31.31
C ALA A 539 -7.60 7.24 -30.00
N ALA A 540 -6.31 7.35 -29.69
CA ALA A 540 -5.82 8.15 -28.57
C ALA A 540 -6.10 9.65 -28.75
N LEU A 541 -5.96 10.20 -29.96
CA LEU A 541 -6.33 11.59 -30.27
C LEU A 541 -7.84 11.84 -30.21
N ASP A 542 -8.64 10.93 -30.77
CA ASP A 542 -10.10 11.04 -30.85
C ASP A 542 -10.77 10.98 -29.46
N ASN A 543 -10.03 10.52 -28.46
CA ASN A 543 -10.42 10.53 -27.06
C ASN A 543 -9.59 11.57 -26.26
N PRO A 544 -9.77 12.89 -26.51
CA PRO A 544 -8.94 13.91 -25.89
C PRO A 544 -9.06 13.87 -24.36
N ALA A 545 -7.91 14.11 -23.73
CA ALA A 545 -7.60 14.11 -22.31
C ALA A 545 -8.74 14.00 -21.30
N ARG A 546 -8.68 12.92 -20.50
CA ARG A 546 -9.21 12.88 -19.13
C ARG A 546 -8.12 13.21 -18.08
N THR A 547 -6.85 13.39 -18.51
CA THR A 547 -5.69 13.65 -17.64
C THR A 547 -4.71 14.65 -18.28
N TYR A 548 -3.84 15.28 -17.48
CA TYR A 548 -2.71 16.07 -17.98
C TYR A 548 -1.65 15.26 -18.78
N ARG A 549 -1.71 13.91 -18.81
CA ARG A 549 -0.79 13.07 -19.60
C ARG A 549 -1.15 13.02 -21.08
N TYR A 550 -2.32 13.49 -21.45
CA TYR A 550 -2.67 13.66 -22.85
C TYR A 550 -1.81 14.79 -23.43
N ASP A 551 -1.03 14.42 -24.43
CA ASP A 551 -0.06 15.29 -25.07
C ASP A 551 -0.22 15.14 -26.58
N PRO A 552 -1.05 16.00 -27.23
CA PRO A 552 -1.27 15.95 -28.67
C PRO A 552 0.03 16.00 -29.46
N ALA A 553 1.00 16.82 -29.01
CA ALA A 553 2.29 16.95 -29.69
C ALA A 553 3.03 15.61 -29.76
N ARG A 554 3.03 14.84 -28.66
CA ARG A 554 3.63 13.50 -28.64
C ARG A 554 2.89 12.51 -29.52
N LEU A 555 1.56 12.57 -29.54
CA LEU A 555 0.74 11.70 -30.37
C LEU A 555 0.96 11.96 -31.86
N TYR A 556 0.92 13.23 -32.28
CA TYR A 556 1.21 13.62 -33.66
C TYR A 556 2.65 13.27 -34.05
N ALA A 557 3.63 13.47 -33.17
CA ALA A 557 5.01 13.06 -33.41
C ALA A 557 5.16 11.54 -33.59
N ALA A 558 4.45 10.72 -32.79
CA ALA A 558 4.42 9.27 -32.94
C ALA A 558 3.76 8.85 -34.26
N MET A 559 2.63 9.48 -34.62
CA MET A 559 1.99 9.25 -35.93
C MET A 559 2.89 9.64 -37.10
N ALA A 560 3.65 10.74 -36.97
CA ALA A 560 4.59 11.16 -37.99
C ALA A 560 5.73 10.16 -38.17
N LEU A 561 6.32 9.69 -37.07
CA LEU A 561 7.35 8.65 -37.11
C LEU A 561 6.81 7.36 -37.77
N ASN A 562 5.59 6.97 -37.44
CA ASN A 562 4.91 5.85 -38.09
C ASN A 562 4.77 6.08 -39.62
N GLN A 563 4.44 7.29 -40.07
CA GLN A 563 4.38 7.61 -41.51
C GLN A 563 5.75 7.59 -42.18
N VAL A 564 6.83 7.97 -41.47
CA VAL A 564 8.20 7.77 -41.97
C VAL A 564 8.48 6.28 -42.21
N HIS A 565 8.13 5.41 -41.26
CA HIS A 565 8.31 3.96 -41.40
C HIS A 565 7.42 3.32 -42.48
N ARG A 566 6.34 4.01 -42.87
CA ARG A 566 5.45 3.63 -43.97
C ARG A 566 5.82 4.28 -45.30
N GLU A 567 6.99 4.90 -45.39
CA GLU A 567 7.51 5.54 -46.62
C GLU A 567 6.61 6.68 -47.12
N ASN A 568 5.99 7.42 -46.19
CA ASN A 568 5.15 8.57 -46.49
C ASN A 568 5.66 9.84 -45.79
N PRO A 569 6.86 10.33 -46.17
CA PRO A 569 7.52 11.43 -45.47
C PRO A 569 6.80 12.79 -45.62
N GLU A 570 6.05 13.02 -46.70
CA GLU A 570 5.24 14.23 -46.87
C GLU A 570 4.15 14.32 -45.79
N LYS A 571 3.42 13.21 -45.58
CA LYS A 571 2.41 13.14 -44.51
C LYS A 571 3.04 13.25 -43.13
N ALA A 572 4.24 12.71 -42.95
CA ALA A 572 4.98 12.85 -41.69
C ALA A 572 5.28 14.33 -41.38
N LEU A 573 5.70 15.13 -42.38
CA LEU A 573 5.95 16.56 -42.18
C LEU A 573 4.67 17.32 -41.81
N GLU A 574 3.54 17.05 -42.47
CA GLU A 574 2.24 17.64 -42.10
C GLU A 574 1.88 17.36 -40.62
N LEU A 575 2.06 16.12 -40.18
CA LEU A 575 1.78 15.72 -38.80
C LEU A 575 2.74 16.38 -37.81
N LEU A 576 4.00 16.64 -38.19
CA LEU A 576 4.96 17.32 -37.33
C LEU A 576 4.71 18.83 -37.24
N ASP A 577 4.19 19.45 -38.30
CA ASP A 577 3.72 20.82 -38.27
C ASP A 577 2.49 20.97 -37.37
N GLU A 578 1.59 19.99 -37.39
CA GLU A 578 0.49 19.92 -36.43
C GLU A 578 1.04 19.70 -35.01
N ALA A 579 1.96 18.77 -34.80
CA ALA A 579 2.60 18.53 -33.49
C ALA A 579 3.21 19.81 -32.91
N ALA A 580 3.84 20.64 -33.75
CA ALA A 580 4.47 21.89 -33.36
C ALA A 580 3.48 22.91 -32.79
N GLN A 581 2.23 22.91 -33.25
CA GLN A 581 1.17 23.79 -32.72
C GLN A 581 0.77 23.44 -31.27
N HIS A 582 1.10 22.22 -30.81
CA HIS A 582 0.75 21.72 -29.47
C HIS A 582 1.95 21.68 -28.51
N ILE A 583 3.09 22.29 -28.86
CA ILE A 583 4.30 22.38 -28.01
C ILE A 583 4.06 23.25 -26.77
N ASP A 584 3.27 24.31 -26.89
CA ASP A 584 2.97 25.18 -25.75
C ASP A 584 1.74 24.65 -25.02
N GLN A 585 1.98 24.05 -23.85
CA GLN A 585 0.93 23.59 -22.94
C GLN A 585 1.09 24.27 -21.58
N PRO A 586 0.00 24.69 -20.90
CA PRO A 586 0.09 25.41 -19.63
C PRO A 586 0.85 24.66 -18.53
N TRP A 587 0.76 23.33 -18.54
CA TRP A 587 1.37 22.43 -17.54
C TRP A 587 2.82 22.04 -17.85
N ARG A 588 3.36 22.45 -19.01
CA ARG A 588 4.68 22.02 -19.50
C ARG A 588 5.76 23.01 -19.07
N ASP A 589 6.66 22.56 -18.21
CA ASP A 589 7.86 23.34 -17.87
C ASP A 589 8.84 23.44 -19.05
N GLU A 590 9.82 24.33 -18.95
CA GLU A 590 10.81 24.59 -20.00
C GLU A 590 11.55 23.32 -20.43
N ARG A 591 11.88 22.46 -19.47
CA ARG A 591 12.56 21.20 -19.72
C ARG A 591 11.68 20.25 -20.53
N ALA A 592 10.44 20.06 -20.12
CA ALA A 592 9.48 19.22 -20.81
C ALA A 592 9.14 19.77 -22.20
N ARG A 593 9.20 21.10 -22.39
CA ARG A 593 9.10 21.75 -23.69
C ARG A 593 10.25 21.37 -24.60
N ASN A 594 11.49 21.53 -24.14
CA ASN A 594 12.68 21.14 -24.90
C ASN A 594 12.67 19.64 -25.26
N ASP A 595 12.21 18.77 -24.34
CA ASP A 595 12.09 17.33 -24.63
C ASP A 595 11.06 17.02 -25.73
N VAL A 596 9.97 17.79 -25.83
CA VAL A 596 8.95 17.65 -26.89
C VAL A 596 9.42 18.28 -28.21
N GLU A 597 10.09 19.42 -28.17
CA GLU A 597 10.71 20.03 -29.36
C GLU A 597 11.70 19.05 -30.01
N ALA A 598 12.57 18.44 -29.20
CA ALA A 598 13.50 17.40 -29.67
C ALA A 598 12.76 16.16 -30.20
N LEU A 599 11.65 15.76 -29.58
CA LEU A 599 10.82 14.65 -30.05
C LEU A 599 10.24 14.88 -31.45
N ILE A 600 9.94 16.13 -31.79
CA ILE A 600 9.39 16.54 -33.09
C ILE A 600 10.51 16.72 -34.12
N ALA A 601 11.63 17.33 -33.73
CA ALA A 601 12.74 17.62 -34.62
C ALA A 601 13.42 16.35 -35.17
N ASN A 602 13.53 15.27 -34.39
CA ASN A 602 14.20 14.06 -34.86
C ASN A 602 13.43 13.31 -35.98
N PRO A 603 12.13 13.00 -35.84
CA PRO A 603 11.33 12.48 -36.95
C PRO A 603 11.25 13.44 -38.14
N ARG A 604 11.32 14.77 -37.91
CA ARG A 604 11.41 15.76 -38.99
C ARG A 604 12.67 15.57 -39.82
N GLY A 605 13.82 15.40 -39.18
CA GLY A 605 15.07 15.10 -39.86
C GLY A 605 15.00 13.82 -40.69
N LEU A 606 14.38 12.76 -40.16
CA LEU A 606 14.17 11.51 -40.89
C LEU A 606 13.27 11.70 -42.13
N ALA A 607 12.15 12.41 -41.99
CA ALA A 607 11.24 12.68 -43.10
C ALA A 607 11.90 13.53 -44.20
N LEU A 608 12.66 14.57 -43.82
CA LEU A 608 13.40 15.43 -44.75
C LEU A 608 14.51 14.66 -45.48
N SER A 609 15.22 13.80 -44.76
CA SER A 609 16.24 12.93 -45.35
C SER A 609 15.64 11.98 -46.39
N ALA A 610 14.49 11.37 -46.10
CA ALA A 610 13.75 10.52 -47.04
C ALA A 610 13.27 11.25 -48.30
N LEU A 611 13.09 12.57 -48.23
CA LEU A 611 12.76 13.44 -49.38
C LEU A 611 13.99 13.97 -50.13
N GLY A 612 15.21 13.62 -49.72
CA GLY A 612 16.46 14.13 -50.29
C GLY A 612 16.80 15.58 -49.88
N ARG A 613 16.14 16.13 -48.86
CA ARG A 613 16.37 17.49 -48.32
C ARG A 613 17.47 17.47 -47.24
N HIS A 614 18.68 17.07 -47.63
CA HIS A 614 19.77 16.75 -46.69
C HIS A 614 20.19 17.89 -45.77
N GLU A 615 20.33 19.12 -46.28
CA GLU A 615 20.72 20.28 -45.46
C GLU A 615 19.70 20.57 -44.35
N GLU A 616 18.42 20.45 -44.67
CA GLU A 616 17.33 20.65 -43.71
C GLU A 616 17.23 19.49 -42.72
N ALA A 617 17.52 18.26 -43.17
CA ALA A 617 17.60 17.09 -42.30
C ALA A 617 18.71 17.24 -41.24
N VAL A 618 19.89 17.68 -41.67
CA VAL A 618 21.02 17.98 -40.76
C VAL A 618 20.63 19.02 -39.72
N ALA A 619 20.02 20.13 -40.15
CA ALA A 619 19.57 21.19 -39.25
C ALA A 619 18.57 20.67 -38.19
N ALA A 620 17.64 19.79 -38.59
CA ALA A 620 16.66 19.20 -37.67
C ALA A 620 17.31 18.23 -36.64
N PHE A 621 18.32 17.46 -37.04
CA PHE A 621 19.07 16.62 -36.10
C PHE A 621 19.93 17.45 -35.15
N GLU A 622 20.57 18.51 -35.63
CA GLU A 622 21.32 19.46 -34.78
C GLU A 622 20.40 20.16 -33.78
N GLU A 623 19.19 20.57 -34.20
CA GLU A 623 18.17 21.13 -33.31
C GLU A 623 17.78 20.12 -32.22
N THR A 624 17.56 18.85 -32.60
CA THR A 624 17.25 17.79 -31.63
C THR A 624 18.33 17.70 -30.54
N LEU A 625 19.60 17.65 -30.96
CA LEU A 625 20.74 17.53 -30.06
C LEU A 625 20.96 18.78 -29.22
N ALA A 626 20.66 19.97 -29.76
CA ALA A 626 20.73 21.23 -29.02
C ALA A 626 19.66 21.32 -27.91
N LYS A 627 18.50 20.68 -28.12
CA LYS A 627 17.37 20.71 -27.20
C LYS A 627 17.40 19.60 -26.15
N SER A 628 17.93 18.43 -26.51
CA SER A 628 17.97 17.30 -25.59
C SER A 628 19.09 16.33 -25.94
N ASP A 629 20.06 16.18 -25.03
CA ASP A 629 21.14 15.18 -25.10
C ASP A 629 20.62 13.72 -25.03
N ARG A 630 19.30 13.52 -24.89
CA ARG A 630 18.68 12.20 -24.67
C ARG A 630 18.43 11.42 -25.95
N TYR A 631 18.43 12.08 -27.12
CA TYR A 631 18.17 11.42 -28.38
C TYR A 631 19.47 10.86 -28.97
N ALA A 632 19.98 9.79 -28.37
CA ALA A 632 21.17 9.09 -28.89
C ALA A 632 21.01 8.66 -30.36
N GLY A 633 19.78 8.33 -30.77
CA GLY A 633 19.44 8.04 -32.17
C GLY A 633 19.67 9.23 -33.11
N ALA A 634 19.51 10.48 -32.64
CA ALA A 634 19.76 11.66 -33.47
C ALA A 634 21.24 11.81 -33.83
N HIS A 635 22.18 11.40 -32.96
CA HIS A 635 23.60 11.34 -33.31
C HIS A 635 23.87 10.36 -34.47
N ILE A 636 23.22 9.19 -34.45
CA ILE A 636 23.35 8.18 -35.52
C ILE A 636 22.72 8.71 -36.80
N ASN A 637 21.52 9.28 -36.72
CA ASN A 637 20.80 9.81 -37.88
C ASN A 637 21.54 10.98 -38.53
N LEU A 638 22.15 11.85 -37.73
CA LEU A 638 23.01 12.94 -38.19
C LEU A 638 24.26 12.40 -38.88
N ALA A 639 24.95 11.41 -38.28
CA ALA A 639 26.12 10.80 -38.88
C ALA A 639 25.81 10.17 -40.25
N ASN A 640 24.65 9.53 -40.39
CA ASN A 640 24.19 8.93 -41.64
C ASN A 640 23.92 9.94 -42.76
N GLN A 641 23.81 11.25 -42.49
CA GLN A 641 23.66 12.26 -43.54
C GLN A 641 24.98 12.58 -44.27
N PHE A 642 26.12 12.18 -43.69
CA PHE A 642 27.46 12.48 -44.22
C PHE A 642 28.17 11.27 -44.84
N THR A 643 27.52 10.11 -44.82
CA THR A 643 27.99 8.83 -45.40
C THR A 643 27.15 8.46 -46.60
#